data_AF-A0A1N6LEP8-F1
#
_entry.id   AF-A0A1N6LEP8-F1
#
_cell.length_a   1.000
_cell.length_b   1.000
_cell.length_c   1.000
_cell.angle_alpha   90.00
_cell.angle_beta   90.00
_cell.angle_gamma   90.00
#
_symmetry.space_group_name_H-M   'P 1'
#
loop_
_entity.id
_entity.type
_entity.pdbx_description
1 polymer ?
#
loop_
_entity_poly.entity_id
_entity_poly.type
_entity_poly.pdbx_seq_one_letter_code
_entity_poly.pdbx_strand_id
1 'polypeptide(L)'
;MPATEETYRSQPTLHVVFAISSIAMTLVIVWMIMADHLRPWKNVQREFHRIEEAKLKVSEKEKLRLQTEKFATQIKQLDVQISEAEQLEYKNAADIRKVDAELRQVGGQKDKLDTAKKFQKAELDSVRSLYDGMIDRDEKREARIYRDTIIVECERKLLEYSEGLEKVEAQEKELKAKKEALLGHVDDLKKKRETLTRDADRVKRTIKQKEEQFFGLAAWLRSLPGIDLMPPDKIQQISLPDLTINYNFKDVPRYDRCTTCHQGIDRLGYETDADGKPMKTVFAAHPHLSDGATAIDPRGNVVKAGLYLDGNGPHKINSFGCTICHGGQGSGTDFTYASHTPNDLKQKHEWEHTNNWQEIHHWDEPMLPSRFMESSCLKCHHDVTDVPQAKKLQAGFERITKYGCTGCHTIGGEGAFGPDLTDERQVGPNLGHLASKVSRDWTAKWIKNPHAFRPDSRMPRFYGVSNNDSPADAPKNDAEIQAITHYLFATSKPPVGFVDPPAKSDPAKGKELFLQKGCMACHSHRPYDKGEVQRADRGQINPKYQPDATATLDPSGFPESVRSYAKADFGPNLSNISAKFKSHTEGYKWLANWIKSPEAYHPKSLMPNLQLTMEDSANIAAWILSVPGEWPVLVDVPAADSPTVKEGLDELVRLYVSKGGYKRNGKLESVPLSKVDDFVATELSQEDKLLFLGEKTISRLGCFGCHNINGFETAKPIGTPLNGWGTKSPTKLDYGHIAEYLIDKNEDEDKARDGTDEYFQEQLEDHTRAGFLYQKLHRPRSYDYAKTNEDIKAWDERLRMPQFAWADKPEAVEEVMTFVLGLTGEKIASKYLPKSHYNPSQFAVAQGTKLLNRYNCTGCHVVDMPKYTVAAGKPLEEAFTDLKTNVKVAYNGRANDYLKEFSAGLTYDPKTTPELTPDDGQGVTIEGMPIGVFEDELTVQLWKPVTIRGFTFQVGDNLTLDKTKVTKTEAEGGTSPGSMPAIKRRRRGVTSPRSGTDCHRRCSVKGRRCKPPGSPRS
;
A
#
# COMPACT_ATOMS: atom_id res chain seq x y z
N MET A 1 35.80 84.41 -11.76
CA MET A 1 36.21 83.15 -11.11
C MET A 1 36.41 82.14 -12.21
N PRO A 2 37.64 81.67 -12.50
CA PRO A 2 37.79 80.59 -13.46
C PRO A 2 37.15 79.35 -12.83
N ALA A 3 36.20 78.74 -13.54
CA ALA A 3 35.68 77.44 -13.18
C ALA A 3 36.85 76.47 -13.23
N THR A 4 37.28 75.98 -12.07
CA THR A 4 38.23 74.87 -12.01
C THR A 4 37.54 73.69 -12.71
N GLU A 5 38.16 73.13 -13.76
CA GLU A 5 37.72 71.87 -14.38
C GLU A 5 37.96 70.66 -13.44
N GLU A 6 37.83 70.87 -12.13
CA GLU A 6 37.93 69.81 -11.13
C GLU A 6 36.54 69.20 -10.97
N THR A 7 36.38 67.98 -11.48
CA THR A 7 35.20 67.17 -11.22
C THR A 7 35.06 66.93 -9.72
N TYR A 8 33.82 66.96 -9.19
CA TYR A 8 33.50 66.77 -7.75
C TYR A 8 34.16 65.51 -7.12
N ARG A 9 34.56 64.53 -7.94
CA ARG A 9 35.41 63.40 -7.55
C ARG A 9 36.61 63.31 -8.49
N SER A 10 37.76 62.89 -7.95
CA SER A 10 38.97 62.57 -8.71
C SER A 10 38.67 61.56 -9.84
N GLN A 11 38.86 61.96 -11.10
CA GLN A 11 38.69 61.07 -12.26
C GLN A 11 39.58 59.82 -12.19
N PRO A 12 40.89 59.89 -11.84
CA PRO A 12 41.72 58.70 -11.65
C PRO A 12 41.14 57.72 -10.63
N THR A 13 40.62 58.23 -9.51
CA THR A 13 39.99 57.41 -8.48
C THR A 13 38.70 56.76 -8.99
N LEU A 14 37.89 57.48 -9.76
CA LEU A 14 36.67 56.95 -10.36
C LEU A 14 36.98 55.84 -11.38
N HIS A 15 38.00 56.00 -12.22
CA HIS A 15 38.44 54.98 -13.18
C HIS A 15 38.93 53.72 -12.47
N VAL A 16 39.68 53.85 -11.37
CA VAL A 16 40.12 52.70 -10.56
C VAL A 16 38.93 51.98 -9.93
N VAL A 17 37.98 52.72 -9.33
CA VAL A 17 36.77 52.12 -8.74
C VAL A 17 35.90 51.44 -9.80
N PHE A 18 35.75 52.05 -10.98
CA PHE A 18 35.02 51.45 -12.11
C PHE A 18 35.71 50.19 -12.63
N ALA A 19 37.04 50.20 -12.76
CA ALA A 19 37.80 49.02 -13.17
C ALA A 19 37.68 47.89 -12.15
N ILE A 20 37.82 48.17 -10.85
CA ILE A 20 37.68 47.18 -9.78
C ILE A 20 36.26 46.60 -9.75
N SER A 21 35.23 47.45 -9.81
CA SER A 21 33.83 46.99 -9.81
C SER A 21 33.48 46.19 -11.08
N SER A 22 34.01 46.57 -12.24
CA SER A 22 33.84 45.80 -13.49
C SER A 22 34.52 44.43 -13.42
N ILE A 23 35.73 44.36 -12.85
CA ILE A 23 36.43 43.09 -12.61
C ILE A 23 35.63 42.22 -11.61
N ALA A 24 35.18 42.80 -10.50
CA ALA A 24 34.37 42.09 -9.51
C ALA A 24 33.07 41.55 -10.12
N MET A 25 32.37 42.37 -10.91
CA MET A 25 31.15 41.94 -11.61
C MET A 25 31.45 40.82 -12.61
N THR A 26 32.55 40.91 -13.36
CA THR A 26 32.97 39.85 -14.30
C THR A 26 33.26 38.54 -13.56
N LEU A 27 33.99 38.59 -12.44
CA LEU A 27 34.28 37.42 -11.62
C LEU A 27 32.99 36.81 -11.05
N VAL A 28 32.03 37.63 -10.62
CA VAL A 28 30.72 37.17 -10.16
C VAL A 28 29.91 36.52 -11.29
N ILE A 29 29.90 37.09 -12.50
CA ILE A 29 29.22 36.49 -13.65
C ILE A 29 29.85 35.14 -14.01
N VAL A 30 31.18 35.06 -14.06
CA VAL A 30 31.90 33.80 -14.30
C VAL A 30 31.57 32.79 -13.21
N TRP A 31 31.54 33.21 -11.94
CA TRP A 31 31.13 32.35 -10.83
C TRP A 31 29.69 31.87 -10.98
N MET A 32 28.73 32.72 -11.31
CA MET A 32 27.33 32.33 -11.53
C MET A 32 27.19 31.30 -12.66
N ILE A 33 27.88 31.53 -13.78
CA ILE A 33 27.90 30.59 -14.92
C ILE A 33 28.51 29.24 -14.49
N MET A 34 29.61 29.26 -13.74
CA MET A 34 30.24 28.05 -13.22
C MET A 34 29.35 27.32 -12.20
N ALA A 35 28.67 28.05 -11.31
CA ALA A 35 27.76 27.48 -10.33
C ALA A 35 26.55 26.82 -11.01
N ASP A 36 26.02 27.41 -12.09
CA ASP A 36 24.94 26.79 -12.87
C ASP A 36 25.43 25.60 -13.72
N HIS A 37 26.67 25.67 -14.21
CA HIS A 37 27.30 24.57 -14.93
C HIS A 37 27.55 23.35 -14.04
N LEU A 38 27.86 23.56 -12.75
CA LEU A 38 28.22 22.52 -11.78
C LEU A 38 27.05 22.04 -10.92
N ARG A 39 25.79 22.25 -11.33
CA ARG A 39 24.63 21.79 -10.55
C ARG A 39 24.65 20.26 -10.31
N PRO A 40 24.28 19.79 -9.10
CA PRO A 40 24.38 18.38 -8.71
C PRO A 40 23.69 17.39 -9.66
N TRP A 41 22.49 17.71 -10.16
CA TRP A 41 21.73 16.81 -11.05
C TRP A 41 22.44 16.48 -12.37
N LYS A 42 23.31 17.37 -12.88
CA LYS A 42 24.09 17.10 -14.10
C LYS A 42 25.07 15.95 -13.88
N ASN A 43 25.67 15.87 -12.69
CA ASN A 43 26.58 14.76 -12.35
C ASN A 43 25.84 13.41 -12.30
N VAL A 44 24.61 13.40 -11.79
CA VAL A 44 23.75 12.21 -11.75
C VAL A 44 23.43 11.71 -13.17
N GLN A 45 23.07 12.61 -14.10
CA GLN A 45 22.82 12.23 -15.50
C GLN A 45 24.08 11.70 -16.20
N ARG A 46 25.23 12.36 -16.01
CA ARG A 46 26.52 11.91 -16.56
C ARG A 46 26.90 10.52 -16.05
N GLU A 47 26.68 10.23 -14.76
CA GLU A 47 26.89 8.89 -14.18
C GLU A 47 25.95 7.87 -14.84
N PHE A 48 24.66 8.20 -15.01
CA PHE A 48 23.71 7.34 -15.69
C PHE A 48 24.09 7.05 -17.16
N HIS A 49 24.57 8.06 -17.90
CA HIS A 49 25.03 7.88 -19.28
C HIS A 49 26.20 6.89 -19.38
N ARG A 50 27.12 6.89 -18.41
CA ARG A 50 28.22 5.91 -18.34
C ARG A 50 27.70 4.49 -18.07
N ILE A 51 26.71 4.36 -17.18
CA ILE A 51 26.06 3.07 -16.89
C ILE A 51 25.34 2.55 -18.14
N GLU A 52 24.58 3.41 -18.83
CA GLU A 52 23.88 3.06 -20.06
C GLU A 52 24.86 2.58 -21.15
N GLU A 53 25.98 3.31 -21.32
CA GLU A 53 27.05 2.92 -22.24
C GLU A 53 27.65 1.54 -21.89
N ALA A 54 27.96 1.31 -20.61
CA ALA A 54 28.50 0.02 -20.15
C ALA A 54 27.53 -1.14 -20.44
N LYS A 55 26.24 -0.95 -20.17
CA LYS A 55 25.21 -1.95 -20.45
C LYS A 55 25.02 -2.22 -21.94
N LEU A 56 25.06 -1.17 -22.77
CA LEU A 56 24.99 -1.33 -24.22
C LEU A 56 26.18 -2.13 -24.75
N LYS A 57 27.40 -1.88 -24.25
CA LYS A 57 28.61 -2.65 -24.60
C LYS A 57 28.49 -4.13 -24.23
N VAL A 58 27.94 -4.45 -23.06
CA VAL A 58 27.66 -5.85 -22.67
C VAL A 58 26.61 -6.47 -23.59
N SER A 59 25.52 -5.76 -23.89
CA SER A 59 24.49 -6.25 -24.80
C SER A 59 25.00 -6.46 -26.23
N GLU A 60 25.91 -5.60 -26.72
CA GLU A 60 26.56 -5.75 -28.02
C GLU A 60 27.37 -7.06 -28.06
N LYS A 61 28.24 -7.29 -27.07
CA LYS A 61 29.06 -8.51 -26.97
C LYS A 61 28.19 -9.76 -26.93
N GLU A 62 27.11 -9.74 -26.16
CA GLU A 62 26.22 -10.89 -26.02
C GLU A 62 25.45 -11.18 -27.31
N LYS A 63 24.88 -10.17 -27.96
CA LYS A 63 24.20 -10.35 -29.26
C LYS A 63 25.16 -10.81 -30.34
N LEU A 64 26.37 -10.26 -30.36
CA LEU A 64 27.42 -10.67 -31.30
C LEU A 64 27.81 -12.13 -31.05
N ARG A 65 27.96 -12.55 -29.79
CA ARG A 65 28.22 -13.94 -29.42
C ARG A 65 27.12 -14.87 -29.93
N LEU A 66 25.85 -14.58 -29.60
CA LEU A 66 24.70 -15.38 -30.02
C LEU A 66 24.57 -15.49 -31.55
N GLN A 67 24.80 -14.39 -32.26
CA GLN A 67 24.78 -14.38 -33.74
C GLN A 67 25.97 -15.13 -34.32
N THR A 68 27.15 -15.00 -33.72
CA THR A 68 28.35 -15.73 -34.14
C THR A 68 28.19 -17.22 -33.88
N GLU A 69 27.57 -17.65 -32.79
CA GLU A 69 27.24 -19.06 -32.53
C GLU A 69 26.20 -19.59 -33.54
N LYS A 70 25.12 -18.82 -33.78
CA LYS A 70 24.03 -19.22 -34.67
C LYS A 70 24.42 -19.26 -36.15
N PHE A 71 25.29 -18.36 -36.58
CA PHE A 71 25.70 -18.21 -37.99
C PHE A 71 27.19 -18.48 -38.22
N ALA A 72 27.87 -19.17 -37.28
CA ALA A 72 29.33 -19.39 -37.27
C ALA A 72 29.88 -19.83 -38.64
N THR A 73 29.26 -20.84 -39.24
CA THR A 73 29.69 -21.41 -40.52
C THR A 73 29.48 -20.43 -41.68
N GLN A 74 28.37 -19.70 -41.70
CA GLN A 74 28.05 -18.73 -42.75
C GLN A 74 28.92 -17.49 -42.66
N ILE A 75 29.17 -16.99 -41.44
CA ILE A 75 30.07 -15.87 -41.18
C ILE A 75 31.50 -16.25 -41.57
N LYS A 76 31.98 -17.44 -41.18
CA LYS A 76 33.33 -17.90 -41.54
C LYS A 76 33.52 -18.07 -43.05
N GLN A 77 32.48 -18.55 -43.76
CA GLN A 77 32.51 -18.62 -45.22
C GLN A 77 32.52 -17.22 -45.86
N LEU A 78 31.71 -16.29 -45.37
CA LEU A 78 31.70 -14.92 -45.85
C LEU A 78 33.02 -14.19 -45.53
N ASP A 79 33.64 -14.40 -44.38
CA ASP A 79 34.92 -13.79 -44.01
C ASP A 79 36.05 -14.26 -44.93
N VAL A 80 36.06 -15.54 -45.33
CA VAL A 80 36.99 -16.06 -46.36
C VAL A 80 36.73 -15.39 -47.70
N GLN A 81 35.47 -15.31 -48.15
CA GLN A 81 35.11 -14.65 -49.40
C GLN A 81 35.45 -13.15 -49.41
N ILE A 82 35.25 -12.45 -48.29
CA ILE A 82 35.62 -11.04 -48.13
C ILE A 82 37.14 -10.90 -48.20
N SER A 83 37.92 -11.76 -47.52
CA SER A 83 39.38 -11.68 -47.55
C SER A 83 39.94 -11.94 -48.95
N GLU A 84 39.40 -12.92 -49.67
CA GLU A 84 39.77 -13.20 -51.07
C GLU A 84 39.45 -12.01 -51.98
N ALA A 85 38.27 -11.40 -51.79
CA ALA A 85 37.83 -10.25 -52.57
C ALA A 85 38.60 -8.95 -52.22
N GLU A 86 39.00 -8.74 -50.96
CA GLU A 86 39.89 -7.64 -50.54
C GLU A 86 41.32 -7.80 -51.10
N GLN A 87 41.82 -9.04 -51.20
CA GLN A 87 43.09 -9.30 -51.88
C GLN A 87 43.00 -9.05 -53.39
N LEU A 88 41.85 -9.33 -54.00
CA LEU A 88 41.57 -9.01 -55.40
C LEU A 88 41.51 -7.49 -55.62
N GLU A 89 40.85 -6.75 -54.73
CA GLU A 89 40.85 -5.28 -54.70
C GLU A 89 42.27 -4.72 -54.62
N TYR A 90 43.10 -5.23 -53.70
CA TYR A 90 44.50 -4.79 -53.55
C TYR A 90 45.32 -5.03 -54.82
N LYS A 91 45.15 -6.18 -55.48
CA LYS A 91 45.81 -6.49 -56.75
C LYS A 91 45.33 -5.61 -57.90
N ASN A 92 44.04 -5.25 -57.91
CA ASN A 92 43.41 -4.45 -58.96
C ASN A 92 43.43 -2.94 -58.66
N ALA A 93 44.12 -2.49 -57.60
CA ALA A 93 44.07 -1.10 -57.12
C ALA A 93 44.52 -0.05 -58.15
N ALA A 94 45.33 -0.42 -59.14
CA ALA A 94 45.70 0.46 -60.25
C ALA A 94 44.57 0.58 -61.28
N ASP A 95 43.92 -0.53 -61.63
CA ASP A 95 42.81 -0.58 -62.58
C ASP A 95 41.53 0.05 -62.01
N ILE A 96 41.27 -0.13 -60.71
CA ILE A 96 40.17 0.53 -59.99
C ILE A 96 40.34 2.06 -60.04
N ARG A 97 41.56 2.57 -59.81
CA ARG A 97 41.85 4.01 -59.92
C ARG A 97 41.60 4.56 -61.33
N LYS A 98 41.86 3.75 -62.35
CA LYS A 98 41.59 4.11 -63.75
C LYS A 98 40.09 4.17 -64.05
N VAL A 99 39.34 3.14 -63.64
CA VAL A 99 37.87 3.12 -63.79
C VAL A 99 37.21 4.24 -62.97
N ASP A 100 37.75 4.60 -61.80
CA ASP A 100 37.27 5.75 -61.02
C ASP A 100 37.48 7.09 -61.72
N ALA A 101 38.61 7.26 -62.41
CA ALA A 101 38.84 8.45 -63.23
C ALA A 101 37.83 8.51 -64.40
N GLU A 102 37.57 7.39 -65.07
CA GLU A 102 36.58 7.26 -66.14
C GLU A 102 35.16 7.55 -65.63
N LEU A 103 34.78 7.02 -64.45
CA LEU A 103 33.50 7.30 -63.81
C LEU A 103 33.31 8.78 -63.44
N ARG A 104 34.36 9.47 -62.98
CA ARG A 104 34.29 10.92 -62.72
C ARG A 104 34.06 11.72 -64.00
N GLN A 105 34.71 11.31 -65.10
CA GLN A 105 34.54 11.97 -66.39
C GLN A 105 33.13 11.78 -66.95
N VAL A 106 32.62 10.54 -66.91
CA VAL A 106 31.26 10.19 -67.34
C VAL A 106 30.21 10.86 -66.44
N GLY A 107 30.44 10.90 -65.12
CA GLY A 107 29.59 11.62 -64.17
C GLY A 107 29.48 13.11 -64.48
N GLY A 108 30.62 13.77 -64.78
CA GLY A 108 30.60 15.17 -65.21
C GLY A 108 29.84 15.41 -66.52
N GLN A 109 29.90 14.47 -67.48
CA GLN A 109 29.12 14.54 -68.72
C GLN A 109 27.62 14.35 -68.46
N LYS A 110 27.27 13.42 -67.57
CA LYS A 110 25.89 13.16 -67.14
C LYS A 110 25.27 14.39 -66.52
N ASP A 111 25.95 15.00 -65.54
CA ASP A 111 25.45 16.18 -64.84
C ASP A 111 25.22 17.35 -65.80
N LYS A 112 26.13 17.52 -66.78
CA LYS A 112 25.99 18.54 -67.83
C LYS A 112 24.76 18.30 -68.72
N LEU A 113 24.54 17.06 -69.16
CA LEU A 113 23.40 16.70 -70.01
C LEU A 113 22.06 16.74 -69.25
N ASP A 114 22.02 16.28 -68.01
CA ASP A 114 20.83 16.37 -67.16
C ASP A 114 20.45 17.83 -66.86
N THR A 115 21.44 18.67 -66.58
CA THR A 115 21.25 20.12 -66.41
C THR A 115 20.72 20.76 -67.70
N ALA A 116 21.33 20.46 -68.85
CA ALA A 116 20.87 20.97 -70.14
C ALA A 116 19.43 20.51 -70.48
N LYS A 117 19.10 19.25 -70.20
CA LYS A 117 17.75 18.70 -70.36
C LYS A 117 16.72 19.42 -69.48
N LYS A 118 17.06 19.69 -68.22
CA LYS A 118 16.18 20.43 -67.29
C LYS A 118 15.92 21.85 -67.78
N PHE A 119 16.95 22.55 -68.25
CA PHE A 119 16.79 23.89 -68.83
C PHE A 119 15.96 23.86 -70.13
N GLN A 120 16.24 22.93 -71.04
CA GLN A 120 15.49 22.79 -72.29
C GLN A 120 14.01 22.42 -72.05
N LYS A 121 13.73 21.64 -70.99
CA LYS A 121 12.35 21.33 -70.58
C LYS A 121 11.63 22.57 -70.03
N ALA A 122 12.29 23.35 -69.18
CA ALA A 122 11.72 24.61 -68.68
C ALA A 122 11.44 25.60 -69.82
N GLU A 123 12.32 25.65 -70.81
CA GLU A 123 12.11 26.44 -72.04
C GLU A 123 10.89 25.92 -72.84
N LEU A 124 10.77 24.61 -73.03
CA LEU A 124 9.62 23.98 -73.70
C LEU A 124 8.29 24.31 -72.99
N ASP A 125 8.27 24.28 -71.67
CA ASP A 125 7.07 24.61 -70.88
C ASP A 125 6.71 26.10 -71.00
N SER A 126 7.72 26.98 -71.03
CA SER A 126 7.54 28.42 -71.27
C SER A 126 6.94 28.71 -72.66
N VAL A 127 7.49 28.11 -73.72
CA VAL A 127 6.97 28.31 -75.08
C VAL A 127 5.60 27.66 -75.29
N ARG A 128 5.29 26.55 -74.61
CA ARG A 128 3.94 25.95 -74.61
C ARG A 128 2.92 26.86 -73.95
N SER A 129 3.26 27.50 -72.83
CA SER A 129 2.41 28.51 -72.19
C SER A 129 2.08 29.69 -73.13
N LEU A 130 3.07 30.15 -73.91
CA LEU A 130 2.84 31.18 -74.94
C LEU A 130 1.91 30.70 -76.06
N TYR A 131 2.05 29.45 -76.50
CA TYR A 131 1.16 28.82 -77.48
C TYR A 131 -0.27 28.68 -76.96
N ASP A 132 -0.45 28.22 -75.72
CA ASP A 132 -1.77 28.11 -75.09
C ASP A 132 -2.44 29.49 -75.00
N GLY A 133 -1.67 30.53 -74.65
CA GLY A 133 -2.15 31.92 -74.69
C GLY A 133 -2.53 32.43 -76.09
N MET A 134 -1.91 31.94 -77.16
CA MET A 134 -2.32 32.26 -78.55
C MET A 134 -3.61 31.52 -78.93
N ILE A 135 -3.78 30.27 -78.48
CA ILE A 135 -5.02 29.49 -78.68
C ILE A 135 -6.20 30.14 -77.94
N ASP A 136 -5.99 30.60 -76.70
CA ASP A 136 -7.00 31.30 -75.90
C ASP A 136 -7.43 32.64 -76.51
N ARG A 137 -6.56 33.28 -77.31
CA ARG A 137 -6.88 34.51 -78.08
C ARG A 137 -7.48 34.25 -79.48
N ASP A 138 -7.76 32.99 -79.82
CA ASP A 138 -8.25 32.53 -81.14
C ASP A 138 -7.31 32.82 -82.34
N GLU A 139 -6.01 33.02 -82.09
CA GLU A 139 -4.94 33.28 -83.07
C GLU A 139 -4.49 31.99 -83.78
N LYS A 140 -5.44 31.23 -84.36
CA LYS A 140 -5.24 29.84 -84.84
C LYS A 140 -4.16 29.67 -85.92
N ARG A 141 -3.81 30.73 -86.67
CA ARG A 141 -2.78 30.67 -87.73
C ARG A 141 -1.39 30.91 -87.17
N GLU A 142 -1.19 31.95 -86.35
CA GLU A 142 0.09 32.17 -85.65
C GLU A 142 0.42 31.01 -84.71
N ALA A 143 -0.56 30.51 -83.94
CA ALA A 143 -0.34 29.38 -83.04
C ALA A 143 0.17 28.13 -83.78
N ARG A 144 -0.36 27.85 -84.98
CA ARG A 144 0.07 26.69 -85.79
C ARG A 144 1.51 26.83 -86.27
N ILE A 145 1.88 28.01 -86.75
CA ILE A 145 3.26 28.32 -87.17
C ILE A 145 4.19 28.22 -85.96
N TYR A 146 3.82 28.83 -84.83
CA TYR A 146 4.62 28.84 -83.60
C TYR A 146 4.87 27.41 -83.06
N ARG A 147 3.84 26.55 -83.09
CA ARG A 147 3.99 25.13 -82.75
C ARG A 147 5.00 24.45 -83.68
N ASP A 148 4.79 24.57 -84.99
CA ASP A 148 5.58 23.83 -85.99
C ASP A 148 7.04 24.32 -86.09
N THR A 149 7.33 25.56 -85.68
CA THR A 149 8.70 26.11 -85.72
C THR A 149 9.39 26.13 -84.36
N ILE A 150 8.72 26.57 -83.28
CA ILE A 150 9.36 26.82 -81.98
C ILE A 150 9.19 25.63 -81.04
N ILE A 151 7.96 25.11 -80.89
CA ILE A 151 7.69 23.99 -80.00
C ILE A 151 8.37 22.72 -80.51
N VAL A 152 8.21 22.38 -81.80
CA VAL A 152 8.83 21.19 -82.40
C VAL A 152 10.36 21.24 -82.29
N GLU A 153 10.99 22.41 -82.48
CA GLU A 153 12.44 22.55 -82.33
C GLU A 153 12.89 22.37 -80.86
N CYS A 154 12.13 22.89 -79.90
CA CYS A 154 12.39 22.67 -78.47
C CYS A 154 12.20 21.20 -78.07
N GLU A 155 11.18 20.52 -78.59
CA GLU A 155 10.95 19.08 -78.40
C GLU A 155 12.09 18.25 -78.99
N ARG A 156 12.57 18.62 -80.18
CA ARG A 156 13.72 17.96 -80.84
C ARG A 156 14.98 18.05 -79.99
N LYS A 157 15.33 19.25 -79.48
CA LYS A 157 16.50 19.43 -78.58
C LYS A 157 16.34 18.70 -77.25
N LEU A 158 15.12 18.66 -76.71
CA LEU A 158 14.84 17.91 -75.49
C LEU A 158 15.05 16.40 -75.68
N LEU A 159 14.66 15.88 -76.85
CA LEU A 159 14.90 14.49 -77.24
C LEU A 159 16.41 14.22 -77.39
N GLU A 160 17.16 15.09 -78.06
CA GLU A 160 18.63 14.97 -78.19
C GLU A 160 19.34 14.90 -76.83
N TYR A 161 18.99 15.78 -75.88
CA TYR A 161 19.56 15.72 -74.54
C TYR A 161 19.12 14.47 -73.77
N SER A 162 17.91 13.97 -74.01
CA SER A 162 17.40 12.75 -73.37
C SER A 162 18.13 11.50 -73.88
N GLU A 163 18.29 11.36 -75.19
CA GLU A 163 19.06 10.27 -75.79
C GLU A 163 20.55 10.34 -75.41
N GLY A 164 21.11 11.55 -75.35
CA GLY A 164 22.48 11.77 -74.87
C GLY A 164 22.66 11.33 -73.43
N LEU A 165 21.72 11.68 -72.55
CA LEU A 165 21.73 11.28 -71.15
C LEU A 165 21.63 9.76 -71.01
N GLU A 166 20.72 9.11 -71.74
CA GLU A 166 20.53 7.65 -71.70
C GLU A 166 21.82 6.89 -72.12
N LYS A 167 22.53 7.38 -73.14
CA LYS A 167 23.82 6.81 -73.56
C LYS A 167 24.89 6.94 -72.48
N VAL A 168 25.00 8.10 -71.84
CA VAL A 168 25.98 8.33 -70.77
C VAL A 168 25.61 7.54 -69.51
N GLU A 169 24.33 7.36 -69.21
CA GLU A 169 23.86 6.51 -68.12
C GLU A 169 24.14 5.03 -68.37
N ALA A 170 24.01 4.57 -69.62
CA ALA A 170 24.41 3.22 -70.00
C ALA A 170 25.92 3.00 -69.83
N GLN A 171 26.75 3.97 -70.23
CA GLN A 171 28.20 3.95 -70.02
C GLN A 171 28.58 3.98 -68.53
N GLU A 172 27.91 4.82 -67.73
CA GLU A 172 28.09 4.86 -66.28
C GLU A 172 27.77 3.52 -65.64
N LYS A 173 26.68 2.87 -66.07
CA LYS A 173 26.26 1.55 -65.60
C LYS A 173 27.29 0.47 -65.95
N GLU A 174 27.83 0.50 -67.16
CA GLU A 174 28.88 -0.44 -67.61
C GLU A 174 30.17 -0.26 -66.80
N LEU A 175 30.62 0.98 -66.60
CA LEU A 175 31.81 1.28 -65.79
C LEU A 175 31.61 0.91 -64.32
N LYS A 176 30.41 1.11 -63.76
CA LYS A 176 30.06 0.63 -62.40
C LYS A 176 30.10 -0.90 -62.31
N ALA A 177 29.57 -1.61 -63.30
CA ALA A 177 29.63 -3.07 -63.34
C ALA A 177 31.08 -3.57 -63.46
N LYS A 178 31.91 -2.89 -64.25
CA LYS A 178 33.34 -3.17 -64.38
C LYS A 178 34.08 -2.92 -63.06
N LYS A 179 33.75 -1.84 -62.35
CA LYS A 179 34.29 -1.54 -61.02
C LYS A 179 33.91 -2.62 -60.00
N GLU A 180 32.64 -3.03 -59.97
CA GLU A 180 32.16 -4.12 -59.11
C GLU A 180 32.87 -5.44 -59.36
N ALA A 181 33.09 -5.80 -60.64
CA ALA A 181 33.83 -7.00 -61.02
C ALA A 181 35.29 -6.95 -60.55
N LEU A 182 35.94 -5.77 -60.61
CA LEU A 182 37.30 -5.56 -60.13
C LEU A 182 37.40 -5.57 -58.59
N LEU A 183 36.33 -5.15 -57.91
CA LEU A 183 36.18 -5.18 -56.45
C LEU A 183 35.74 -6.54 -55.92
N GLY A 184 35.43 -7.52 -56.78
CA GLY A 184 35.00 -8.86 -56.34
C GLY A 184 33.73 -8.87 -55.49
N HIS A 185 32.85 -7.86 -55.64
CA HIS A 185 31.63 -7.70 -54.84
C HIS A 185 31.86 -7.61 -53.32
N VAL A 186 33.01 -7.08 -52.88
CA VAL A 186 33.35 -6.91 -51.44
C VAL A 186 32.23 -6.23 -50.66
N ASP A 187 31.63 -5.16 -51.19
CA ASP A 187 30.58 -4.41 -50.48
C ASP A 187 29.29 -5.21 -50.30
N ASP A 188 28.91 -6.06 -51.26
CA ASP A 188 27.74 -6.94 -51.16
C ASP A 188 27.98 -8.10 -50.18
N LEU A 189 29.19 -8.64 -50.15
CA LEU A 189 29.60 -9.66 -49.17
C LEU A 189 29.62 -9.07 -47.75
N LYS A 190 30.12 -7.84 -47.58
CA LYS A 190 30.06 -7.10 -46.31
C LYS A 190 28.62 -6.84 -45.87
N LYS A 191 27.72 -6.42 -46.77
CA LYS A 191 26.27 -6.26 -46.46
C LYS A 191 25.57 -7.55 -46.09
N LYS A 192 25.93 -8.68 -46.72
CA LYS A 192 25.40 -10.01 -46.37
C LYS A 192 25.85 -10.42 -44.97
N ARG A 193 27.12 -10.17 -44.63
CA ARG A 193 27.66 -10.36 -43.28
C ARG A 193 26.92 -9.48 -42.25
N GLU A 194 26.77 -8.18 -42.53
CA GLU A 194 26.01 -7.24 -41.69
C GLU A 194 24.54 -7.64 -41.53
N THR A 195 23.94 -8.29 -42.53
CA THR A 195 22.57 -8.83 -42.42
C THR A 195 22.49 -9.96 -41.39
N LEU A 196 23.52 -10.80 -41.29
CA LEU A 196 23.61 -11.86 -40.30
C LEU A 196 23.95 -11.32 -38.89
N THR A 197 24.65 -10.19 -38.79
CA THR A 197 25.01 -9.51 -37.53
C THR A 197 24.10 -8.32 -37.18
N ARG A 198 22.94 -8.21 -37.84
CA ARG A 198 22.09 -7.00 -37.84
C ARG A 198 21.73 -6.48 -36.45
N ASP A 199 21.38 -7.37 -35.52
CA ASP A 199 21.04 -6.96 -34.15
C ASP A 199 22.25 -6.46 -33.36
N ALA A 200 23.44 -7.03 -33.53
CA ALA A 200 24.67 -6.52 -32.94
C ALA A 200 25.06 -5.17 -33.58
N ASP A 201 24.98 -5.05 -34.91
CA ASP A 201 25.27 -3.79 -35.62
C ASP A 201 24.28 -2.68 -35.28
N ARG A 202 23.02 -3.03 -34.97
CA ARG A 202 22.04 -2.08 -34.44
C ARG A 202 22.47 -1.55 -33.06
N VAL A 203 22.93 -2.42 -32.16
CA VAL A 203 23.43 -1.99 -30.85
C VAL A 203 24.70 -1.16 -31.01
N LYS A 204 25.64 -1.58 -31.87
CA LYS A 204 26.87 -0.85 -32.18
C LYS A 204 26.61 0.56 -32.71
N ARG A 205 25.66 0.71 -33.64
CA ARG A 205 25.22 2.03 -34.12
C ARG A 205 24.61 2.88 -33.00
N THR A 206 23.84 2.25 -32.11
CA THR A 206 23.26 2.93 -30.94
C THR A 206 24.35 3.41 -29.98
N ILE A 207 25.38 2.58 -29.71
CA ILE A 207 26.54 2.96 -28.91
C ILE A 207 27.25 4.16 -29.53
N LYS A 208 27.59 4.09 -30.83
CA LYS A 208 28.27 5.19 -31.53
C LYS A 208 27.47 6.49 -31.49
N GLN A 209 26.15 6.41 -31.71
CA GLN A 209 25.27 7.57 -31.62
C GLN A 209 25.26 8.17 -30.21
N LYS A 210 25.18 7.33 -29.17
CA LYS A 210 25.23 7.76 -27.76
C LYS A 210 26.60 8.35 -27.40
N GLU A 211 27.68 7.76 -27.88
CA GLU A 211 29.04 8.26 -27.69
C GLU A 211 29.21 9.64 -28.32
N GLU A 212 28.79 9.83 -29.57
CA GLU A 212 28.78 11.15 -30.22
C GLU A 212 27.88 12.18 -29.51
N GLN A 213 26.75 11.73 -28.96
CA GLN A 213 25.79 12.58 -28.28
C GLN A 213 26.31 13.08 -26.92
N PHE A 214 26.93 12.19 -26.11
CA PHE A 214 27.25 12.42 -24.70
C PHE A 214 28.74 12.55 -24.39
N PHE A 215 29.63 11.91 -25.17
CA PHE A 215 31.06 11.76 -24.84
C PHE A 215 32.03 12.27 -25.92
N GLY A 216 31.56 12.49 -27.14
CA GLY A 216 32.38 12.94 -28.28
C GLY A 216 32.82 14.41 -28.19
N LEU A 217 33.73 14.83 -29.08
CA LEU A 217 34.28 16.20 -29.11
C LEU A 217 33.18 17.28 -29.23
N ALA A 218 32.16 17.02 -30.04
CA ALA A 218 31.01 17.91 -30.19
C ALA A 218 30.15 17.99 -28.91
N ALA A 219 30.05 16.89 -28.15
CA ALA A 219 29.37 16.87 -26.86
C ALA A 219 30.17 17.65 -25.80
N TRP A 220 31.49 17.46 -25.77
CA TRP A 220 32.39 18.24 -24.93
C TRP A 220 32.27 19.75 -25.20
N LEU A 221 32.30 20.17 -26.47
CA LEU A 221 32.16 21.58 -26.84
C LEU A 221 30.79 22.16 -26.42
N ARG A 222 29.71 21.41 -26.63
CA ARG A 222 28.35 21.78 -26.17
C ARG A 222 28.21 21.81 -24.65
N SER A 223 29.07 21.07 -23.94
CA SER A 223 29.11 21.06 -22.48
C SER A 223 29.96 22.18 -21.87
N LEU A 224 30.56 23.09 -22.66
CA LEU A 224 31.32 24.20 -22.10
C LEU A 224 30.40 25.28 -21.50
N PRO A 225 30.82 25.93 -20.39
CA PRO A 225 30.03 26.99 -19.78
C PRO A 225 29.74 28.13 -20.78
N GLY A 226 28.46 28.47 -20.97
CA GLY A 226 28.01 29.56 -21.85
C GLY A 226 27.74 29.22 -23.32
N ILE A 227 28.07 28.00 -23.79
CA ILE A 227 27.82 27.52 -25.18
C ILE A 227 26.57 26.59 -25.23
N ASP A 228 25.74 26.64 -24.20
CA ASP A 228 24.72 25.65 -23.84
C ASP A 228 23.42 25.72 -24.68
N LEU A 229 23.52 25.82 -26.01
CA LEU A 229 22.37 25.96 -26.91
C LEU A 229 21.58 24.64 -27.08
N MET A 230 22.23 23.48 -26.85
CA MET A 230 21.66 22.13 -26.85
C MET A 230 22.49 21.17 -25.95
N PRO A 231 22.34 21.25 -24.62
CA PRO A 231 23.08 20.39 -23.71
C PRO A 231 22.76 18.91 -23.89
N PRO A 232 23.74 18.00 -23.66
CA PRO A 232 23.46 16.57 -23.51
C PRO A 232 22.58 16.28 -22.28
N ASP A 233 22.80 17.00 -21.18
CA ASP A 233 22.09 16.86 -19.90
C ASP A 233 20.92 17.85 -19.83
N LYS A 234 19.69 17.38 -19.56
CA LYS A 234 18.52 18.28 -19.48
C LYS A 234 17.58 17.93 -18.34
N ILE A 235 16.94 18.96 -17.77
CA ILE A 235 15.84 18.78 -16.82
C ILE A 235 14.67 18.10 -17.53
N GLN A 236 14.22 16.98 -16.98
CA GLN A 236 12.99 16.31 -17.41
C GLN A 236 11.86 16.85 -16.54
N GLN A 237 10.78 17.32 -17.15
CA GLN A 237 9.63 17.86 -16.42
C GLN A 237 8.34 17.27 -16.96
N ILE A 238 7.54 16.71 -16.04
CA ILE A 238 6.16 16.28 -16.28
C ILE A 238 5.26 17.35 -15.67
N SER A 239 4.28 17.83 -16.42
CA SER A 239 3.29 18.80 -15.96
C SER A 239 1.96 18.10 -15.69
N LEU A 240 1.42 18.28 -14.49
CA LEU A 240 0.21 17.62 -14.00
C LEU A 240 -0.85 18.68 -13.65
N PRO A 241 -1.51 19.29 -14.66
CA PRO A 241 -2.43 20.40 -14.44
C PRO A 241 -3.68 20.01 -13.64
N ASP A 242 -4.09 18.75 -13.71
CA ASP A 242 -5.30 18.22 -13.05
C ASP A 242 -5.03 17.58 -11.68
N LEU A 243 -3.77 17.56 -11.24
CA LEU A 243 -3.34 17.08 -9.93
C LEU A 243 -2.69 18.24 -9.20
N THR A 244 -3.50 19.08 -8.54
CA THR A 244 -3.04 20.33 -7.95
C THR A 244 -2.55 20.18 -6.51
N ILE A 245 -1.64 21.05 -6.09
CA ILE A 245 -1.27 21.26 -4.68
C ILE A 245 -2.00 22.51 -4.19
N ASN A 246 -2.63 22.43 -3.02
CA ASN A 246 -3.29 23.57 -2.39
C ASN A 246 -2.30 24.35 -1.51
N TYR A 247 -1.98 25.60 -1.87
CA TYR A 247 -1.16 26.50 -1.05
C TYR A 247 -2.03 27.46 -0.23
N ASN A 248 -2.88 26.92 0.66
CA ASN A 248 -3.83 27.61 1.56
C ASN A 248 -4.92 28.48 0.89
N PHE A 249 -4.67 29.08 -0.27
CA PHE A 249 -5.58 30.03 -0.94
C PHE A 249 -5.71 29.78 -2.45
N LYS A 250 -4.91 28.88 -3.02
CA LYS A 250 -4.91 28.60 -4.46
C LYS A 250 -4.42 27.18 -4.74
N ASP A 251 -5.14 26.51 -5.62
CA ASP A 251 -4.71 25.26 -6.23
C ASP A 251 -3.73 25.57 -7.37
N VAL A 252 -2.53 25.01 -7.27
CA VAL A 252 -1.44 25.21 -8.23
C VAL A 252 -1.13 23.88 -8.92
N PRO A 253 -0.95 23.87 -10.25
CA PRO A 253 -0.50 22.68 -10.99
C PRO A 253 0.76 22.07 -10.39
N ARG A 254 0.76 20.75 -10.23
CA ARG A 254 1.95 20.00 -9.80
C ARG A 254 2.91 19.85 -10.97
N TYR A 255 4.19 20.06 -10.68
CA TYR A 255 5.28 19.80 -11.61
C TYR A 255 6.16 18.72 -11.02
N ASP A 256 6.64 17.81 -11.86
CA ASP A 256 7.48 16.70 -11.44
C ASP A 256 8.76 16.68 -12.25
N ARG A 257 9.90 16.77 -11.57
CA ARG A 257 11.23 16.71 -12.15
C ARG A 257 12.05 15.51 -11.65
N CYS A 258 11.42 14.54 -10.98
CA CYS A 258 12.13 13.42 -10.37
C CYS A 258 12.90 12.58 -11.41
N THR A 259 12.34 12.43 -12.61
CA THR A 259 13.00 11.74 -13.74
C THR A 259 14.24 12.46 -14.27
N THR A 260 14.55 13.68 -13.80
CA THR A 260 15.83 14.34 -14.06
C THR A 260 16.99 13.55 -13.46
N CYS A 261 16.83 13.04 -12.25
CA CYS A 261 17.83 12.21 -11.57
C CYS A 261 17.52 10.71 -11.72
N HIS A 262 16.25 10.33 -11.62
CA HIS A 262 15.80 8.94 -11.69
C HIS A 262 15.58 8.46 -13.14
N GLN A 263 16.65 8.48 -13.94
CA GLN A 263 16.61 8.23 -15.39
C GLN A 263 16.18 6.81 -15.79
N GLY A 264 16.35 5.83 -14.90
CA GLY A 264 16.00 4.42 -15.14
C GLY A 264 14.61 4.01 -14.65
N ILE A 265 13.89 4.90 -13.94
CA ILE A 265 12.71 4.53 -13.13
C ILE A 265 11.56 3.93 -13.96
N ASP A 266 11.38 4.38 -15.19
CA ASP A 266 10.34 3.94 -16.11
C ASP A 266 10.85 2.94 -17.18
N ARG A 267 12.06 2.40 -16.99
CA ARG A 267 12.74 1.56 -18.00
C ARG A 267 12.97 0.14 -17.49
N LEU A 268 12.40 -0.83 -18.19
CA LEU A 268 12.68 -2.24 -17.94
C LEU A 268 14.17 -2.58 -18.14
N GLY A 269 14.67 -3.48 -17.32
CA GLY A 269 16.05 -3.95 -17.38
C GLY A 269 17.05 -3.10 -16.61
N TYR A 270 16.62 -2.07 -15.87
CA TYR A 270 17.48 -1.26 -14.98
C TYR A 270 17.46 -1.72 -13.52
N GLU A 271 16.99 -2.94 -13.24
CA GLU A 271 17.09 -3.59 -11.92
C GLU A 271 18.54 -3.91 -11.53
N THR A 272 19.37 -4.21 -12.53
CA THR A 272 20.78 -4.56 -12.36
C THR A 272 21.68 -3.71 -13.25
N ASP A 273 22.94 -3.52 -12.86
CA ASP A 273 23.97 -2.88 -13.67
C ASP A 273 24.48 -3.79 -14.81
N ALA A 274 25.56 -3.39 -15.47
CA ALA A 274 26.17 -4.15 -16.57
C ALA A 274 26.83 -5.47 -16.11
N ASP A 275 27.20 -5.57 -14.83
CA ASP A 275 27.82 -6.73 -14.22
C ASP A 275 26.79 -7.68 -13.58
N GLY A 276 25.49 -7.34 -13.67
CA GLY A 276 24.40 -8.10 -13.06
C GLY A 276 24.22 -7.85 -11.56
N LYS A 277 24.90 -6.84 -10.99
CA LYS A 277 24.71 -6.43 -9.59
C LYS A 277 23.48 -5.53 -9.45
N PRO A 278 22.84 -5.44 -8.27
CA PRO A 278 21.73 -4.52 -8.05
C PRO A 278 22.09 -3.09 -8.44
N MET A 279 21.22 -2.43 -9.19
CA MET A 279 21.41 -1.04 -9.59
C MET A 279 21.40 -0.11 -8.37
N LYS A 280 22.23 0.95 -8.39
CA LYS A 280 22.16 2.03 -7.40
C LYS A 280 20.73 2.60 -7.39
N THR A 281 20.15 2.80 -6.21
CA THR A 281 18.73 3.16 -6.02
C THR A 281 18.26 4.33 -6.88
N VAL A 282 19.09 5.36 -7.08
CA VAL A 282 18.75 6.52 -7.92
C VAL A 282 18.57 6.16 -9.41
N PHE A 283 19.23 5.11 -9.91
CA PHE A 283 19.17 4.69 -11.31
C PHE A 283 18.31 3.45 -11.54
N ALA A 284 17.82 2.83 -10.47
CA ALA A 284 17.02 1.62 -10.53
C ALA A 284 15.68 1.87 -11.22
N ALA A 285 15.14 0.82 -11.85
CA ALA A 285 13.78 0.80 -12.32
C ALA A 285 12.80 0.79 -11.14
N HIS A 286 11.56 1.20 -11.38
CA HIS A 286 10.53 1.15 -10.35
C HIS A 286 10.25 -0.32 -9.98
N PRO A 287 10.23 -0.70 -8.69
CA PRO A 287 10.10 -2.11 -8.26
C PRO A 287 8.88 -2.82 -8.87
N HIS A 288 7.78 -2.10 -9.03
CA HIS A 288 6.53 -2.61 -9.60
C HIS A 288 6.28 -2.23 -11.07
N LEU A 289 7.34 -1.94 -11.84
CA LEU A 289 7.26 -1.66 -13.28
C LEU A 289 6.87 -2.90 -14.10
N SER A 290 6.90 -4.10 -13.50
CA SER A 290 6.52 -5.36 -14.17
C SER A 290 5.43 -6.16 -13.45
N ASP A 291 4.83 -5.61 -12.40
CA ASP A 291 3.92 -6.33 -11.48
C ASP A 291 2.42 -6.17 -11.78
N GLY A 292 2.05 -5.44 -12.84
CA GLY A 292 0.66 -5.18 -13.15
C GLY A 292 -0.01 -6.27 -14.02
N ALA A 293 -1.26 -5.97 -14.40
CA ALA A 293 -2.12 -6.87 -15.17
C ALA A 293 -1.70 -6.96 -16.66
N THR A 294 -2.26 -7.95 -17.35
CA THR A 294 -2.15 -8.05 -18.81
C THR A 294 -2.93 -6.91 -19.48
N ALA A 295 -2.24 -6.12 -20.30
CA ALA A 295 -2.80 -5.06 -21.13
C ALA A 295 -2.68 -5.43 -22.62
N ILE A 296 -3.38 -4.69 -23.48
CA ILE A 296 -3.25 -4.81 -24.93
C ILE A 296 -2.42 -3.64 -25.43
N ASP A 297 -1.31 -3.93 -26.11
CA ASP A 297 -0.45 -2.91 -26.71
C ASP A 297 -1.15 -2.22 -27.91
N PRO A 298 -0.62 -1.09 -28.43
CA PRO A 298 -1.20 -0.42 -29.60
C PRO A 298 -1.24 -1.26 -30.89
N ARG A 299 -0.59 -2.43 -30.91
CA ARG A 299 -0.56 -3.38 -32.03
C ARG A 299 -1.50 -4.58 -31.80
N GLY A 300 -2.25 -4.60 -30.70
CA GLY A 300 -3.21 -5.65 -30.37
C GLY A 300 -2.63 -6.84 -29.60
N ASN A 301 -1.36 -6.80 -29.17
CA ASN A 301 -0.74 -7.90 -28.44
C ASN A 301 -1.00 -7.82 -26.94
N VAL A 302 -1.23 -8.97 -26.30
CA VAL A 302 -1.32 -9.05 -24.85
C VAL A 302 0.08 -8.93 -24.24
N VAL A 303 0.31 -7.90 -23.42
CA VAL A 303 1.56 -7.60 -22.73
C VAL A 303 1.33 -7.51 -21.23
N LYS A 304 2.30 -7.88 -20.40
CA LYS A 304 2.24 -7.61 -18.95
C LYS A 304 2.64 -6.15 -18.73
N ALA A 305 1.70 -5.31 -18.28
CA ALA A 305 1.97 -3.90 -18.00
C ALA A 305 2.39 -3.73 -16.53
N GLY A 306 3.27 -2.78 -16.23
CA GLY A 306 3.57 -2.38 -14.85
C GLY A 306 2.36 -1.80 -14.11
N LEU A 307 2.33 -1.95 -12.79
CA LEU A 307 1.31 -1.32 -11.95
C LEU A 307 1.48 0.20 -11.90
N TYR A 308 2.75 0.64 -11.88
CA TYR A 308 3.15 2.04 -11.86
C TYR A 308 4.08 2.39 -13.02
N LEU A 309 3.97 3.62 -13.50
CA LEU A 309 4.79 4.30 -14.50
C LEU A 309 4.71 3.73 -15.94
N ASP A 310 4.30 2.48 -16.11
CA ASP A 310 4.08 1.86 -17.42
C ASP A 310 2.98 2.57 -18.24
N GLY A 311 3.22 2.80 -19.54
CA GLY A 311 2.29 3.48 -20.44
C GLY A 311 1.00 2.70 -20.74
N ASN A 312 1.00 1.39 -20.56
CA ASN A 312 -0.15 0.49 -20.67
C ASN A 312 -0.77 0.16 -19.30
N GLY A 313 -0.12 0.55 -18.21
CA GLY A 313 -0.58 0.34 -16.84
C GLY A 313 -1.66 1.34 -16.39
N PRO A 314 -2.27 1.11 -15.21
CA PRO A 314 -3.27 2.01 -14.63
C PRO A 314 -2.69 3.34 -14.13
N HIS A 315 -1.41 3.38 -13.72
CA HIS A 315 -0.74 4.58 -13.20
C HIS A 315 0.39 5.06 -14.13
N LYS A 316 0.02 5.57 -15.31
CA LYS A 316 0.97 6.01 -16.34
C LYS A 316 1.82 7.20 -15.88
N ILE A 317 3.13 7.18 -16.15
CA ILE A 317 4.05 8.23 -15.70
C ILE A 317 3.65 9.63 -16.18
N ASN A 318 3.20 9.78 -17.43
CA ASN A 318 2.80 11.07 -17.99
C ASN A 318 1.45 11.58 -17.44
N SER A 319 0.72 10.76 -16.69
CA SER A 319 -0.58 11.12 -16.10
C SER A 319 -0.49 11.39 -14.60
N PHE A 320 0.42 10.71 -13.90
CA PHE A 320 0.56 10.79 -12.44
C PHE A 320 1.88 11.42 -11.97
N GLY A 321 2.98 11.29 -12.73
CA GLY A 321 4.32 11.61 -12.23
C GLY A 321 4.70 10.78 -11.00
N CYS A 322 5.62 11.30 -10.19
CA CYS A 322 6.11 10.68 -8.96
C CYS A 322 5.54 11.37 -7.70
N THR A 323 5.42 12.70 -7.74
CA THR A 323 5.13 13.56 -6.59
C THR A 323 3.70 13.44 -6.05
N ILE A 324 2.73 12.97 -6.84
CA ILE A 324 1.38 12.68 -6.32
C ILE A 324 1.39 11.48 -5.36
N CYS A 325 2.27 10.51 -5.61
CA CYS A 325 2.43 9.28 -4.83
C CYS A 325 3.45 9.45 -3.70
N HIS A 326 4.60 10.06 -3.99
CA HIS A 326 5.70 10.16 -3.03
C HIS A 326 5.72 11.47 -2.25
N GLY A 327 4.98 12.50 -2.64
CA GLY A 327 5.11 13.84 -2.08
C GLY A 327 6.35 14.57 -2.60
N GLY A 328 6.85 15.53 -1.83
CA GLY A 328 8.08 16.27 -2.12
C GLY A 328 7.90 17.50 -2.97
N GLN A 329 9.00 18.22 -3.13
CA GLN A 329 9.07 19.42 -3.95
C GLN A 329 9.44 19.05 -5.38
N GLY A 330 8.42 18.81 -6.21
CA GLY A 330 8.61 18.33 -7.57
C GLY A 330 9.34 19.27 -8.54
N SER A 331 9.47 20.55 -8.20
CA SER A 331 10.31 21.49 -8.96
C SER A 331 11.80 21.45 -8.56
N GLY A 332 12.12 20.79 -7.45
CA GLY A 332 13.47 20.61 -6.94
C GLY A 332 14.32 19.77 -7.89
N THR A 333 15.56 20.20 -8.11
CA THR A 333 16.55 19.51 -8.96
C THR A 333 17.81 19.14 -8.17
N ASP A 334 17.67 19.04 -6.85
CA ASP A 334 18.73 18.71 -5.91
C ASP A 334 18.15 17.75 -4.87
N PHE A 335 19.01 16.92 -4.26
CA PHE A 335 18.57 15.89 -3.32
C PHE A 335 17.78 16.50 -2.15
N THR A 336 18.30 17.56 -1.53
CA THR A 336 17.68 18.19 -0.37
C THR A 336 16.45 19.00 -0.76
N TYR A 337 16.53 19.79 -1.84
CA TYR A 337 15.42 20.64 -2.29
C TYR A 337 14.31 19.90 -3.05
N ALA A 338 14.48 18.62 -3.39
CA ALA A 338 13.37 17.75 -3.76
C ALA A 338 12.57 17.28 -2.52
N SER A 339 13.05 17.61 -1.32
CA SER A 339 12.47 17.26 -0.03
C SER A 339 12.40 15.76 0.20
N HIS A 340 13.46 15.03 -0.13
CA HIS A 340 13.59 13.62 0.29
C HIS A 340 13.53 13.55 1.82
N THR A 341 12.87 12.53 2.36
CA THR A 341 12.74 12.34 3.80
C THR A 341 13.28 10.98 4.18
N PRO A 342 14.21 10.91 5.15
CA PRO A 342 14.78 9.65 5.59
C PRO A 342 13.71 8.78 6.25
N ASN A 343 13.83 7.47 6.04
CA ASN A 343 12.96 6.49 6.65
C ASN A 343 13.33 6.23 8.11
N ASP A 344 14.59 6.41 8.52
CA ASP A 344 15.07 6.18 9.89
C ASP A 344 16.31 7.04 10.18
N LEU A 345 16.73 7.06 11.45
CA LEU A 345 17.89 7.86 11.90
C LEU A 345 19.21 7.46 11.23
N LYS A 346 19.39 6.17 10.96
CA LYS A 346 20.61 5.69 10.30
C LYS A 346 20.70 6.28 8.90
N GLN A 347 19.59 6.26 8.16
CA GLN A 347 19.49 6.87 6.85
C GLN A 347 19.64 8.39 6.91
N LYS A 348 19.06 9.06 7.91
CA LYS A 348 19.22 10.51 8.14
C LYS A 348 20.70 10.87 8.25
N HIS A 349 21.43 10.27 9.20
CA HIS A 349 22.86 10.53 9.40
C HIS A 349 23.69 10.20 8.16
N GLU A 350 23.38 9.12 7.45
CA GLU A 350 24.07 8.80 6.19
C GLU A 350 23.88 9.92 5.15
N TRP A 351 22.65 10.44 5.00
CA TRP A 351 22.33 11.47 4.02
C TRP A 351 22.86 12.86 4.40
N GLU A 352 22.97 13.19 5.69
CA GLU A 352 23.63 14.41 6.15
C GLU A 352 25.10 14.43 5.68
N HIS A 353 25.79 13.29 5.78
CA HIS A 353 27.18 13.18 5.36
C HIS A 353 27.39 13.05 3.85
N THR A 354 26.54 12.29 3.16
CA THR A 354 26.75 11.92 1.74
C THR A 354 26.06 12.88 0.78
N ASN A 355 24.95 13.49 1.19
CA ASN A 355 24.09 14.31 0.33
C ASN A 355 23.90 15.73 0.85
N ASN A 356 24.56 16.12 1.96
CA ASN A 356 24.34 17.39 2.65
C ASN A 356 22.83 17.63 2.88
N TRP A 357 22.16 16.56 3.32
CA TRP A 357 20.73 16.58 3.59
C TRP A 357 20.44 17.43 4.83
N GLN A 358 19.33 18.16 4.77
CA GLN A 358 18.76 18.91 5.88
C GLN A 358 17.24 18.98 5.67
N GLU A 359 16.48 19.08 6.76
CA GLU A 359 15.04 19.27 6.66
C GLU A 359 14.69 20.64 6.10
N ILE A 360 13.71 20.70 5.18
CA ILE A 360 13.20 21.95 4.62
C ILE A 360 11.96 22.38 5.39
N HIS A 361 12.17 23.09 6.51
CA HIS A 361 11.08 23.47 7.45
C HIS A 361 9.96 24.33 6.85
N HIS A 362 10.19 24.99 5.71
CA HIS A 362 9.20 25.85 5.06
C HIS A 362 8.43 25.18 3.92
N TRP A 363 8.69 23.89 3.69
CA TRP A 363 7.97 23.12 2.69
C TRP A 363 6.95 22.20 3.36
N ASP A 364 5.66 22.52 3.22
CA ASP A 364 4.58 21.82 3.91
C ASP A 364 4.32 20.39 3.38
N GLU A 365 4.85 20.02 2.21
CA GLU A 365 4.58 18.74 1.55
C GLU A 365 5.87 17.94 1.23
N PRO A 366 6.70 17.61 2.23
CA PRO A 366 7.91 16.82 2.01
C PRO A 366 7.58 15.44 1.43
N MET A 367 8.59 14.73 0.90
CA MET A 367 8.37 13.35 0.48
C MET A 367 7.97 12.50 1.69
N LEU A 368 7.08 11.54 1.47
CA LEU A 368 6.74 10.59 2.52
C LEU A 368 7.92 9.65 2.75
N PRO A 369 8.30 9.39 4.02
CA PRO A 369 9.17 8.26 4.36
C PRO A 369 8.65 6.97 3.73
N SER A 370 9.55 6.05 3.37
CA SER A 370 9.15 4.81 2.68
C SER A 370 8.09 4.02 3.45
N ARG A 371 8.17 4.02 4.80
CA ARG A 371 7.18 3.41 5.70
C ARG A 371 5.76 3.99 5.64
N PHE A 372 5.57 5.17 5.04
CA PHE A 372 4.28 5.87 4.93
C PHE A 372 3.85 6.14 3.48
N MET A 373 4.58 5.64 2.47
CA MET A 373 4.26 5.88 1.05
C MET A 373 2.85 5.42 0.67
N GLU A 374 2.36 4.34 1.27
CA GLU A 374 1.01 3.81 1.03
C GLU A 374 -0.11 4.82 1.38
N SER A 375 0.17 5.83 2.21
CA SER A 375 -0.81 6.86 2.59
C SER A 375 -1.33 7.63 1.37
N SER A 376 -0.49 7.87 0.37
CA SER A 376 -0.88 8.59 -0.85
C SER A 376 -1.88 7.83 -1.70
N CYS A 377 -1.99 6.51 -1.56
CA CYS A 377 -2.99 5.74 -2.30
C CYS A 377 -4.41 6.21 -1.95
N LEU A 378 -4.64 6.69 -0.71
CA LEU A 378 -5.93 7.16 -0.25
C LEU A 378 -6.44 8.42 -0.98
N LYS A 379 -5.53 9.21 -1.60
CA LYS A 379 -5.90 10.39 -2.39
C LYS A 379 -6.85 10.05 -3.55
N CYS A 380 -6.66 8.88 -4.17
CA CYS A 380 -7.47 8.40 -5.28
C CYS A 380 -8.36 7.21 -4.90
N HIS A 381 -7.89 6.33 -4.02
CA HIS A 381 -8.59 5.12 -3.59
C HIS A 381 -9.43 5.35 -2.32
N HIS A 382 -10.34 6.32 -2.38
CA HIS A 382 -11.17 6.70 -1.23
C HIS A 382 -12.46 5.87 -1.09
N ASP A 383 -12.89 5.19 -2.16
CA ASP A 383 -14.16 4.43 -2.23
C ASP A 383 -13.94 2.90 -2.20
N VAL A 384 -12.71 2.41 -2.06
CA VAL A 384 -12.39 0.97 -2.15
C VAL A 384 -11.67 0.46 -0.91
N THR A 385 -12.15 -0.66 -0.37
CA THR A 385 -11.61 -1.29 0.84
C THR A 385 -10.41 -2.18 0.59
N ASP A 386 -10.13 -2.51 -0.67
CA ASP A 386 -8.94 -3.26 -1.09
C ASP A 386 -8.17 -2.45 -2.14
N VAL A 387 -6.96 -2.06 -1.75
CA VAL A 387 -5.99 -1.34 -2.56
C VAL A 387 -4.75 -2.22 -2.71
N PRO A 388 -4.53 -2.82 -3.89
CA PRO A 388 -3.35 -3.66 -4.13
C PRO A 388 -2.06 -2.90 -3.81
N GLN A 389 -1.09 -3.59 -3.22
CA GLN A 389 0.20 -3.02 -2.78
C GLN A 389 0.10 -1.93 -1.69
N ALA A 390 -1.04 -1.80 -0.99
CA ALA A 390 -1.22 -0.85 0.11
C ALA A 390 -1.78 -1.52 1.39
N LYS A 391 -1.12 -2.57 1.87
CA LYS A 391 -1.59 -3.39 3.01
C LYS A 391 -1.64 -2.62 4.33
N LYS A 392 -0.67 -1.74 4.58
CA LYS A 392 -0.60 -0.90 5.78
C LYS A 392 -1.68 0.17 5.77
N LEU A 393 -2.00 0.73 4.60
CA LEU A 393 -3.16 1.64 4.46
C LEU A 393 -4.47 0.91 4.81
N GLN A 394 -4.67 -0.31 4.29
CA GLN A 394 -5.85 -1.12 4.59
C GLN A 394 -5.95 -1.45 6.09
N ALA A 395 -4.84 -1.89 6.71
CA ALA A 395 -4.80 -2.15 8.14
C ALA A 395 -5.11 -0.90 8.98
N GLY A 396 -4.66 0.28 8.53
CA GLY A 396 -5.00 1.58 9.13
C GLY A 396 -6.49 1.89 9.08
N PHE A 397 -7.12 1.70 7.90
CA PHE A 397 -8.57 1.84 7.72
C PHE A 397 -9.36 0.89 8.64
N GLU A 398 -8.99 -0.40 8.65
CA GLU A 398 -9.61 -1.40 9.52
C GLU A 398 -9.46 -1.05 11.00
N ARG A 399 -8.29 -0.55 11.42
CA ARG A 399 -8.07 -0.15 12.82
C ARG A 399 -8.92 1.05 13.21
N ILE A 400 -9.00 2.07 12.35
CA ILE A 400 -9.83 3.27 12.57
C ILE A 400 -11.30 2.92 12.74
N THR A 401 -11.82 2.04 11.88
CA THR A 401 -13.21 1.58 11.95
C THR A 401 -13.45 0.63 13.13
N LYS A 402 -12.53 -0.31 13.41
CA LYS A 402 -12.62 -1.29 14.51
C LYS A 402 -12.59 -0.64 15.89
N TYR A 403 -11.78 0.42 16.08
CA TYR A 403 -11.65 1.15 17.35
C TYR A 403 -12.55 2.39 17.45
N GLY A 404 -13.27 2.74 16.38
CA GLY A 404 -14.31 3.77 16.39
C GLY A 404 -13.78 5.19 16.46
N CYS A 405 -12.64 5.47 15.81
CA CYS A 405 -12.07 6.83 15.77
C CYS A 405 -13.08 7.85 15.20
N THR A 406 -13.96 7.40 14.29
CA THR A 406 -15.04 8.19 13.68
C THR A 406 -16.12 8.65 14.65
N GLY A 407 -16.22 8.01 15.82
CA GLY A 407 -17.15 8.43 16.89
C GLY A 407 -16.78 9.78 17.50
N CYS A 408 -15.49 10.10 17.54
CA CYS A 408 -14.98 11.39 18.00
C CYS A 408 -14.58 12.30 16.84
N HIS A 409 -13.94 11.76 15.79
CA HIS A 409 -13.39 12.52 14.68
C HIS A 409 -14.24 12.37 13.42
N THR A 410 -14.71 13.47 12.85
CA THR A 410 -15.39 13.40 11.55
C THR A 410 -14.40 13.10 10.43
N ILE A 411 -14.71 12.07 9.62
CA ILE A 411 -13.99 11.68 8.39
C ILE A 411 -15.04 11.53 7.28
N GLY A 412 -14.96 12.36 6.25
CA GLY A 412 -15.97 12.53 5.21
C GLY A 412 -16.99 13.63 5.53
N GLY A 413 -18.20 13.44 5.03
CA GLY A 413 -19.32 14.38 5.11
C GLY A 413 -19.47 15.28 3.89
N GLU A 414 -20.57 16.02 3.86
CA GLU A 414 -20.93 16.90 2.75
C GLU A 414 -19.84 17.95 2.47
N GLY A 415 -19.38 18.02 1.23
CA GLY A 415 -18.34 18.95 0.79
C GLY A 415 -16.89 18.53 1.12
N ALA A 416 -16.67 17.38 1.78
CA ALA A 416 -15.33 16.84 2.01
C ALA A 416 -14.81 16.08 0.76
N PHE A 417 -13.50 16.16 0.53
CA PHE A 417 -12.79 15.33 -0.46
C PHE A 417 -12.04 14.22 0.28
N GLY A 418 -12.21 12.96 -0.16
CA GLY A 418 -11.60 11.79 0.48
C GLY A 418 -12.62 10.73 0.89
N PRO A 419 -12.23 9.76 1.74
CA PRO A 419 -13.12 8.69 2.18
C PRO A 419 -14.25 9.24 3.04
N ASP A 420 -15.46 8.70 2.87
CA ASP A 420 -16.62 9.00 3.71
C ASP A 420 -16.93 7.87 4.69
N LEU A 421 -16.71 8.16 5.98
CA LEU A 421 -16.94 7.24 7.09
C LEU A 421 -18.01 7.76 8.05
N THR A 422 -18.82 8.72 7.62
CA THR A 422 -19.94 9.25 8.42
C THR A 422 -21.06 8.24 8.62
N ASP A 423 -21.12 7.20 7.77
CA ASP A 423 -22.07 6.09 7.89
C ASP A 423 -21.60 4.96 8.83
N GLU A 424 -20.37 5.05 9.37
CA GLU A 424 -19.84 4.04 10.26
C GLU A 424 -20.62 3.98 11.59
N ARG A 425 -20.82 2.75 12.09
CA ARG A 425 -21.59 2.55 13.32
C ARG A 425 -20.78 2.95 14.55
N GLN A 426 -21.49 3.26 15.62
CA GLN A 426 -20.96 3.23 16.98
C GLN A 426 -20.40 1.85 17.33
N VAL A 427 -19.13 1.79 17.71
CA VAL A 427 -18.41 0.51 17.96
C VAL A 427 -18.71 -0.11 19.32
N GLY A 428 -19.07 0.71 20.31
CA GLY A 428 -19.35 0.32 21.68
C GLY A 428 -20.75 -0.30 21.86
N PRO A 429 -20.95 -1.10 22.92
CA PRO A 429 -22.26 -1.68 23.24
C PRO A 429 -23.31 -0.61 23.57
N ASN A 430 -24.58 -0.97 23.37
CA ASN A 430 -25.71 -0.20 23.87
C ASN A 430 -25.70 -0.13 25.41
N LEU A 431 -25.61 1.09 25.94
CA LEU A 431 -25.62 1.38 27.38
C LEU A 431 -27.01 1.82 27.88
N GLY A 432 -27.99 2.05 27.01
CA GLY A 432 -29.37 2.39 27.38
C GLY A 432 -30.07 1.35 28.25
N HIS A 433 -29.55 0.10 28.27
CA HIS A 433 -30.06 -1.03 29.07
C HIS A 433 -29.02 -1.60 30.05
N LEU A 434 -27.96 -0.85 30.36
CA LEU A 434 -26.79 -1.32 31.12
C LEU A 434 -27.13 -2.03 32.45
N ALA A 435 -28.09 -1.51 33.22
CA ALA A 435 -28.43 -2.05 34.54
C ALA A 435 -28.98 -3.49 34.49
N SER A 436 -29.50 -3.92 33.33
CA SER A 436 -29.93 -5.32 33.13
C SER A 436 -28.75 -6.28 32.94
N LYS A 437 -27.54 -5.78 32.67
CA LYS A 437 -26.39 -6.56 32.23
C LYS A 437 -25.31 -6.70 33.29
N VAL A 438 -24.96 -5.64 34.00
CA VAL A 438 -23.82 -5.61 34.93
C VAL A 438 -24.14 -4.84 36.20
N SER A 439 -23.35 -5.07 37.26
CA SER A 439 -23.43 -4.35 38.52
C SER A 439 -22.68 -3.01 38.47
N ARG A 440 -23.03 -2.08 39.38
CA ARG A 440 -22.38 -0.76 39.49
C ARG A 440 -20.88 -0.88 39.75
N ASP A 441 -20.46 -1.78 40.64
CA ASP A 441 -19.05 -2.03 40.95
C ASP A 441 -18.26 -2.48 39.72
N TRP A 442 -18.80 -3.41 38.93
CA TRP A 442 -18.16 -3.85 37.69
C TRP A 442 -18.03 -2.69 36.68
N THR A 443 -19.09 -1.89 36.52
CA THR A 443 -19.09 -0.74 35.62
C THR A 443 -18.04 0.30 36.01
N ALA A 444 -17.93 0.64 37.30
CA ALA A 444 -16.96 1.61 37.78
C ALA A 444 -15.52 1.14 37.52
N LYS A 445 -15.20 -0.14 37.82
CA LYS A 445 -13.89 -0.74 37.52
C LYS A 445 -13.60 -0.76 36.02
N TRP A 446 -14.59 -1.07 35.20
CA TRP A 446 -14.45 -1.11 33.74
C TRP A 446 -14.20 0.28 33.15
N ILE A 447 -14.85 1.33 33.66
CA ILE A 447 -14.60 2.72 33.24
C ILE A 447 -13.19 3.16 33.66
N LYS A 448 -12.74 2.81 34.87
CA LYS A 448 -11.40 3.16 35.38
C LYS A 448 -10.29 2.55 34.52
N ASN A 449 -10.36 1.25 34.26
CA ASN A 449 -9.37 0.56 33.42
C ASN A 449 -10.02 -0.62 32.66
N PRO A 450 -10.46 -0.41 31.40
CA PRO A 450 -11.03 -1.51 30.60
C PRO A 450 -9.98 -2.56 30.22
N HIS A 451 -8.70 -2.15 30.11
CA HIS A 451 -7.58 -3.05 29.78
C HIS A 451 -7.24 -4.01 30.92
N ALA A 452 -7.61 -3.68 32.16
CA ALA A 452 -7.41 -4.54 33.33
C ALA A 452 -8.29 -5.80 33.32
N PHE A 453 -9.49 -5.74 32.71
CA PHE A 453 -10.35 -6.91 32.52
C PHE A 453 -10.08 -7.62 31.19
N ARG A 454 -9.81 -6.84 30.14
CA ARG A 454 -9.51 -7.31 28.78
C ARG A 454 -8.33 -6.54 28.21
N PRO A 455 -7.11 -7.10 28.25
CA PRO A 455 -5.92 -6.43 27.74
C PRO A 455 -6.01 -5.97 26.28
N ASP A 456 -6.84 -6.63 25.48
CA ASP A 456 -7.15 -6.32 24.07
C ASP A 456 -8.45 -5.51 23.87
N SER A 457 -9.01 -4.90 24.93
CA SER A 457 -10.27 -4.15 24.84
C SER A 457 -10.22 -3.06 23.76
N ARG A 458 -11.35 -2.91 23.07
CA ARG A 458 -11.57 -1.80 22.12
C ARG A 458 -11.95 -0.50 22.81
N MET A 459 -12.50 -0.58 24.02
CA MET A 459 -12.77 0.62 24.81
C MET A 459 -11.44 1.17 25.33
N PRO A 460 -11.06 2.40 24.96
CA PRO A 460 -9.80 2.98 25.37
C PRO A 460 -9.86 3.44 26.83
N ARG A 461 -8.68 3.65 27.41
CA ARG A 461 -8.49 4.10 28.79
C ARG A 461 -8.51 5.64 28.87
N PHE A 462 -9.36 6.18 29.73
CA PHE A 462 -9.49 7.63 29.96
C PHE A 462 -8.82 8.13 31.24
N TYR A 463 -8.52 7.22 32.18
CA TYR A 463 -8.06 7.53 33.53
C TYR A 463 -6.71 6.89 33.83
N GLY A 464 -5.90 7.53 34.68
CA GLY A 464 -4.53 7.08 34.96
C GLY A 464 -3.65 7.11 33.72
N VAL A 465 -3.75 8.20 32.96
CA VAL A 465 -2.90 8.54 31.80
C VAL A 465 -2.23 9.90 32.07
N SER A 466 -1.24 10.28 31.25
CA SER A 466 -0.25 11.34 31.51
C SER A 466 -0.71 12.74 31.98
N ASN A 467 -2.00 13.08 31.91
CA ASN A 467 -2.53 14.37 32.40
C ASN A 467 -3.57 14.24 33.52
N ASN A 468 -3.78 13.02 34.02
CA ASN A 468 -4.69 12.69 35.12
C ASN A 468 -4.24 11.44 35.92
N ASP A 469 -2.95 11.12 35.93
CA ASP A 469 -2.36 10.02 36.68
C ASP A 469 -1.74 10.45 38.02
N SER A 470 -1.71 11.76 38.30
CA SER A 470 -1.17 12.28 39.55
C SER A 470 -2.04 11.92 40.75
N PRO A 471 -1.46 11.76 41.96
CA PRO A 471 -2.24 11.53 43.17
C PRO A 471 -3.28 12.63 43.47
N ALA A 472 -2.99 13.89 43.09
CA ALA A 472 -3.90 15.02 43.26
C ALA A 472 -5.14 14.95 42.34
N ASP A 473 -5.04 14.25 41.22
CA ASP A 473 -6.16 14.06 40.29
C ASP A 473 -7.06 12.87 40.69
N ALA A 474 -6.61 12.01 41.60
CA ALA A 474 -7.34 10.79 41.98
C ALA A 474 -8.77 11.06 42.49
N PRO A 475 -9.03 12.04 43.39
CA PRO A 475 -10.39 12.38 43.81
C PRO A 475 -11.32 12.76 42.65
N LYS A 476 -10.84 13.57 41.70
CA LYS A 476 -11.59 14.01 40.51
C LYS A 476 -11.89 12.85 39.58
N ASN A 477 -10.88 12.00 39.31
CA ASN A 477 -11.04 10.80 38.50
C ASN A 477 -12.10 9.86 39.09
N ASP A 478 -11.98 9.54 40.39
CA ASP A 478 -12.91 8.63 41.06
C ASP A 478 -14.33 9.22 41.12
N ALA A 479 -14.45 10.55 41.30
CA ALA A 479 -15.74 11.26 41.22
C ALA A 479 -16.37 11.17 39.82
N GLU A 480 -15.62 11.44 38.76
CA GLU A 480 -16.11 11.28 37.38
C GLU A 480 -16.53 9.83 37.09
N ILE A 481 -15.73 8.84 37.50
CA ILE A 481 -16.03 7.40 37.31
C ILE A 481 -17.35 7.03 38.01
N GLN A 482 -17.53 7.45 39.26
CA GLN A 482 -18.76 7.20 40.02
C GLN A 482 -19.95 7.95 39.43
N ALA A 483 -19.76 9.19 38.97
CA ALA A 483 -20.81 10.00 38.35
C ALA A 483 -21.28 9.42 37.01
N ILE A 484 -20.37 9.01 36.12
CA ILE A 484 -20.72 8.29 34.89
C ILE A 484 -21.49 7.01 35.22
N THR A 485 -20.98 6.21 36.16
CA THR A 485 -21.64 4.97 36.60
C THR A 485 -23.04 5.27 37.12
N HIS A 486 -23.20 6.30 37.94
CA HIS A 486 -24.50 6.69 38.48
C HIS A 486 -25.48 7.09 37.36
N TYR A 487 -25.07 7.97 36.45
CA TYR A 487 -25.90 8.42 35.33
C TYR A 487 -26.36 7.26 34.45
N LEU A 488 -25.46 6.35 34.09
CA LEU A 488 -25.79 5.21 33.23
C LEU A 488 -26.82 4.25 33.86
N PHE A 489 -26.77 4.08 35.19
CA PHE A 489 -27.75 3.26 35.90
C PHE A 489 -29.07 4.00 36.13
N ALA A 490 -29.02 5.28 36.50
CA ALA A 490 -30.21 6.10 36.74
C ALA A 490 -31.06 6.28 35.47
N THR A 491 -30.41 6.34 34.30
CA THR A 491 -31.09 6.47 33.01
C THR A 491 -31.37 5.13 32.33
N SER A 492 -30.97 4.00 32.92
CA SER A 492 -31.11 2.69 32.30
C SER A 492 -32.56 2.24 32.21
N LYS A 493 -32.96 1.69 31.06
CA LYS A 493 -34.29 1.10 30.84
C LYS A 493 -34.16 -0.42 30.70
N PRO A 494 -35.12 -1.23 31.16
CA PRO A 494 -35.07 -2.67 30.93
C PRO A 494 -35.15 -2.97 29.41
N PRO A 495 -34.43 -4.00 28.91
CA PRO A 495 -34.56 -4.43 27.53
C PRO A 495 -35.94 -5.07 27.28
N VAL A 496 -36.49 -4.84 26.09
CA VAL A 496 -37.82 -5.37 25.72
C VAL A 496 -37.68 -6.83 25.27
N GLY A 497 -38.64 -7.68 25.68
CA GLY A 497 -38.75 -9.06 25.18
C GLY A 497 -37.80 -10.08 25.83
N PHE A 498 -37.08 -9.72 26.90
CA PHE A 498 -36.25 -10.67 27.65
C PHE A 498 -37.13 -11.62 28.46
N VAL A 499 -36.91 -12.92 28.30
CA VAL A 499 -37.64 -13.99 28.99
C VAL A 499 -36.73 -14.75 29.96
N ASP A 500 -37.31 -15.46 30.92
CA ASP A 500 -36.51 -16.32 31.80
C ASP A 500 -35.99 -17.55 31.04
N PRO A 501 -34.68 -17.87 31.16
CA PRO A 501 -34.14 -19.10 30.58
C PRO A 501 -34.74 -20.35 31.23
N PRO A 502 -34.68 -21.51 30.56
CA PRO A 502 -35.07 -22.79 31.17
C PRO A 502 -34.38 -23.03 32.52
N ALA A 503 -35.14 -23.57 33.49
CA ALA A 503 -34.66 -23.81 34.85
C ALA A 503 -33.51 -24.83 34.93
N LYS A 504 -33.36 -25.68 33.91
CA LYS A 504 -32.24 -26.62 33.75
C LYS A 504 -31.55 -26.36 32.42
N SER A 505 -30.24 -26.18 32.46
CA SER A 505 -29.36 -26.04 31.30
C SER A 505 -28.28 -27.12 31.33
N ASP A 506 -27.79 -27.52 30.16
CA ASP A 506 -26.70 -28.48 29.96
C ASP A 506 -25.43 -27.76 29.42
N PRO A 507 -24.44 -27.46 30.30
CA PRO A 507 -23.16 -26.87 29.89
C PRO A 507 -22.35 -27.72 28.91
N ALA A 508 -22.44 -29.06 28.97
CA ALA A 508 -21.70 -29.91 28.04
C ALA A 508 -22.28 -29.75 26.63
N LYS A 509 -23.61 -29.69 26.52
CA LYS A 509 -24.28 -29.38 25.25
C LYS A 509 -23.96 -27.96 24.76
N GLY A 510 -23.92 -27.00 25.68
CA GLY A 510 -23.50 -25.62 25.39
C GLY A 510 -22.11 -25.52 24.74
N LYS A 511 -21.14 -26.28 25.27
CA LYS A 511 -19.78 -26.37 24.71
C LYS A 511 -19.77 -26.89 23.28
N GLU A 512 -20.53 -27.95 22.99
CA GLU A 512 -20.66 -28.48 21.63
C GLU A 512 -21.29 -27.46 20.68
N LEU A 513 -22.38 -26.82 21.12
CA LEU A 513 -23.10 -25.83 20.32
C LEU A 513 -22.23 -24.60 20.00
N PHE A 514 -21.41 -24.15 20.96
CA PHE A 514 -20.48 -23.04 20.74
C PHE A 514 -19.51 -23.30 19.57
N LEU A 515 -19.03 -24.54 19.44
CA LEU A 515 -18.19 -24.97 18.32
C LEU A 515 -19.01 -25.11 17.02
N GLN A 516 -20.14 -25.82 17.08
CA GLN A 516 -20.94 -26.14 15.89
C GLN A 516 -21.60 -24.91 15.25
N LYS A 517 -21.97 -23.91 16.05
CA LYS A 517 -22.65 -22.69 15.59
C LYS A 517 -21.68 -21.58 15.16
N GLY A 518 -20.37 -21.86 15.16
CA GLY A 518 -19.36 -20.95 14.62
C GLY A 518 -19.02 -19.77 15.52
N CYS A 519 -19.26 -19.84 16.84
CA CYS A 519 -18.95 -18.72 17.74
C CYS A 519 -17.46 -18.33 17.69
N MET A 520 -16.56 -19.30 17.46
CA MET A 520 -15.11 -19.08 17.33
C MET A 520 -14.67 -18.41 16.03
N ALA A 521 -15.56 -18.24 15.03
CA ALA A 521 -15.25 -17.43 13.86
C ALA A 521 -15.04 -15.95 14.23
N CYS A 522 -15.70 -15.51 15.30
CA CYS A 522 -15.61 -14.15 15.80
C CYS A 522 -14.95 -14.08 17.18
N HIS A 523 -15.31 -14.96 18.11
CA HIS A 523 -14.92 -14.87 19.51
C HIS A 523 -13.75 -15.77 19.87
N SER A 524 -12.69 -15.20 20.43
CA SER A 524 -11.71 -15.98 21.16
C SER A 524 -12.29 -16.43 22.50
N HIS A 525 -11.85 -17.60 22.95
CA HIS A 525 -12.15 -18.14 24.27
C HIS A 525 -10.90 -18.82 24.78
N ARG A 526 -9.89 -18.01 25.10
CA ARG A 526 -8.61 -18.43 25.68
C ARG A 526 -8.21 -17.50 26.81
N PRO A 527 -7.43 -17.96 27.80
CA PRO A 527 -6.85 -17.09 28.81
C PRO A 527 -5.97 -15.98 28.21
N TYR A 528 -5.88 -14.86 28.92
CA TYR A 528 -4.84 -13.87 28.67
C TYR A 528 -3.54 -14.23 29.36
N ASP A 529 -2.43 -14.05 28.65
CA ASP A 529 -1.09 -14.19 29.18
C ASP A 529 -0.62 -12.91 29.88
N LYS A 530 0.33 -13.05 30.82
CA LYS A 530 0.92 -11.90 31.52
C LYS A 530 1.60 -10.91 30.56
N GLY A 531 2.13 -11.40 29.44
CA GLY A 531 2.76 -10.56 28.42
C GLY A 531 1.77 -9.65 27.68
N GLU A 532 0.50 -10.04 27.61
CA GLU A 532 -0.57 -9.28 26.94
C GLU A 532 -1.07 -8.10 27.80
N VAL A 533 -0.83 -8.14 29.11
CA VAL A 533 -1.16 -7.02 30.02
C VAL A 533 -0.32 -5.80 29.68
N GLN A 534 -0.99 -4.64 29.63
CA GLN A 534 -0.41 -3.34 29.34
C GLN A 534 0.78 -3.04 30.26
N ARG A 535 1.84 -2.41 29.72
CA ARG A 535 3.10 -2.16 30.46
C ARG A 535 2.84 -1.47 31.80
N ALA A 536 1.96 -0.47 31.83
CA ALA A 536 1.60 0.30 33.02
C ALA A 536 0.91 -0.53 34.12
N ASP A 537 0.29 -1.66 33.76
CA ASP A 537 -0.56 -2.45 34.67
C ASP A 537 0.12 -3.73 35.18
N ARG A 538 1.32 -4.07 34.68
CA ARG A 538 2.05 -5.31 35.04
C ARG A 538 2.41 -5.39 36.52
N GLY A 539 2.55 -4.25 37.21
CA GLY A 539 2.77 -4.20 38.66
C GLY A 539 1.54 -4.54 39.50
N GLN A 540 0.34 -4.56 38.89
CA GLN A 540 -0.94 -4.75 39.56
C GLN A 540 -1.64 -6.07 39.16
N ILE A 541 -0.88 -7.05 38.66
CA ILE A 541 -1.42 -8.36 38.29
C ILE A 541 -2.15 -8.98 39.48
N ASN A 542 -3.37 -9.45 39.24
CA ASN A 542 -4.21 -10.07 40.25
C ASN A 542 -3.70 -11.48 40.58
N PRO A 543 -3.26 -11.76 41.83
CA PRO A 543 -2.79 -13.10 42.21
C PRO A 543 -3.88 -14.18 42.15
N LYS A 544 -5.16 -13.77 42.19
CA LYS A 544 -6.31 -14.67 42.07
C LYS A 544 -6.63 -15.04 40.63
N TYR A 545 -6.06 -14.34 39.65
CA TYR A 545 -6.24 -14.68 38.24
C TYR A 545 -5.40 -15.93 37.90
N GLN A 546 -6.04 -17.09 37.98
CA GLN A 546 -5.46 -18.40 37.68
C GLN A 546 -6.33 -19.11 36.65
N PRO A 547 -6.32 -18.66 35.39
CA PRO A 547 -7.18 -19.21 34.36
C PRO A 547 -6.74 -20.63 33.98
N ASP A 548 -7.71 -21.52 33.76
CA ASP A 548 -7.47 -22.89 33.29
C ASP A 548 -7.69 -22.96 31.78
N ALA A 549 -6.60 -23.05 31.01
CA ALA A 549 -6.67 -23.16 29.56
C ALA A 549 -7.48 -24.39 29.09
N THR A 550 -7.50 -25.49 29.88
CA THR A 550 -8.23 -26.72 29.52
C THR A 550 -9.75 -26.57 29.63
N ALA A 551 -10.22 -25.60 30.42
CA ALA A 551 -11.63 -25.22 30.50
C ALA A 551 -12.08 -24.37 29.30
N THR A 552 -11.14 -23.88 28.49
CA THR A 552 -11.39 -22.99 27.36
C THR A 552 -11.32 -23.69 26.00
N LEU A 553 -11.42 -22.93 24.91
CA LEU A 553 -11.31 -23.43 23.53
C LEU A 553 -10.21 -22.61 22.83
N ASP A 554 -8.97 -22.86 23.25
CA ASP A 554 -7.81 -22.17 22.71
C ASP A 554 -7.49 -22.65 21.28
N PRO A 555 -7.46 -21.75 20.28
CA PRO A 555 -7.14 -22.11 18.90
C PRO A 555 -5.80 -22.82 18.72
N SER A 556 -4.81 -22.56 19.60
CA SER A 556 -3.51 -23.23 19.56
C SER A 556 -3.60 -24.76 19.71
N GLY A 557 -4.68 -25.26 20.33
CA GLY A 557 -4.98 -26.69 20.46
C GLY A 557 -5.64 -27.34 19.24
N PHE A 558 -6.00 -26.57 18.21
CA PHE A 558 -6.59 -27.12 16.97
C PHE A 558 -5.51 -27.55 15.96
N PRO A 559 -5.85 -28.48 15.05
CA PRO A 559 -5.00 -28.82 13.91
C PRO A 559 -4.61 -27.58 13.09
N GLU A 560 -3.42 -27.58 12.50
CA GLU A 560 -2.90 -26.45 11.72
C GLU A 560 -3.84 -25.97 10.61
N SER A 561 -4.51 -26.90 9.92
CA SER A 561 -5.50 -26.61 8.89
C SER A 561 -6.72 -25.81 9.37
N VAL A 562 -6.99 -25.78 10.68
CA VAL A 562 -8.07 -24.99 11.29
C VAL A 562 -7.52 -23.66 11.83
N ARG A 563 -6.28 -23.65 12.35
CA ARG A 563 -5.64 -22.45 12.94
C ARG A 563 -5.46 -21.32 11.94
N SER A 564 -5.17 -21.64 10.67
CA SER A 564 -4.98 -20.65 9.61
C SER A 564 -6.23 -19.81 9.30
N TYR A 565 -7.43 -20.32 9.61
CA TYR A 565 -8.71 -19.68 9.28
C TYR A 565 -9.49 -19.18 10.51
N ALA A 566 -9.11 -19.58 11.73
CA ALA A 566 -9.80 -19.23 12.97
C ALA A 566 -9.04 -18.13 13.76
N LYS A 567 -8.97 -16.91 13.21
CA LYS A 567 -8.30 -15.77 13.88
C LYS A 567 -9.05 -15.25 15.12
N ALA A 568 -10.38 -15.38 15.15
CA ALA A 568 -11.25 -15.13 16.30
C ALA A 568 -11.03 -13.75 16.99
N ASP A 569 -10.79 -12.70 16.21
CA ASP A 569 -10.41 -11.36 16.70
C ASP A 569 -11.47 -10.26 16.41
N PHE A 570 -12.62 -10.66 15.85
CA PHE A 570 -13.73 -9.77 15.51
C PHE A 570 -14.72 -9.57 16.68
N GLY A 571 -14.95 -10.60 17.48
CA GLY A 571 -15.68 -10.53 18.74
C GLY A 571 -14.72 -10.37 19.92
N PRO A 572 -15.19 -9.89 21.08
CA PRO A 572 -14.37 -9.87 22.29
C PRO A 572 -14.04 -11.28 22.78
N ASN A 573 -12.90 -11.42 23.46
CA ASN A 573 -12.57 -12.63 24.20
C ASN A 573 -13.61 -12.89 25.31
N LEU A 574 -14.04 -14.15 25.40
CA LEU A 574 -15.11 -14.60 26.27
C LEU A 574 -14.64 -15.38 27.52
N SER A 575 -13.34 -15.64 27.68
CA SER A 575 -12.82 -16.50 28.76
C SER A 575 -13.05 -15.97 30.19
N ASN A 576 -13.13 -14.65 30.38
CA ASN A 576 -13.34 -14.03 31.71
C ASN A 576 -14.80 -13.63 32.00
N ILE A 577 -15.76 -14.09 31.18
CA ILE A 577 -17.15 -13.62 31.26
C ILE A 577 -17.83 -13.96 32.60
N SER A 578 -17.48 -15.07 33.25
CA SER A 578 -18.03 -15.41 34.57
C SER A 578 -17.75 -14.34 35.63
N ALA A 579 -16.55 -13.73 35.64
CA ALA A 579 -16.20 -12.63 36.54
C ALA A 579 -17.03 -11.36 36.31
N LYS A 580 -17.49 -11.13 35.08
CA LYS A 580 -18.35 -9.99 34.74
C LYS A 580 -19.73 -10.08 35.38
N PHE A 581 -20.26 -11.28 35.51
CA PHE A 581 -21.62 -11.53 36.01
C PHE A 581 -21.65 -12.04 37.45
N LYS A 582 -20.50 -12.28 38.08
CA LYS A 582 -20.37 -12.82 39.45
C LYS A 582 -21.20 -12.08 40.50
N SER A 583 -21.34 -10.76 40.36
CA SER A 583 -22.10 -9.89 41.28
C SER A 583 -23.46 -9.43 40.71
N HIS A 584 -23.96 -10.07 39.65
CA HIS A 584 -25.22 -9.70 39.00
C HIS A 584 -26.13 -10.91 38.82
N THR A 585 -27.22 -10.97 39.58
CA THR A 585 -28.14 -12.13 39.62
C THR A 585 -28.81 -12.40 38.27
N GLU A 586 -29.04 -11.36 37.47
CA GLU A 586 -29.67 -11.48 36.14
C GLU A 586 -28.65 -11.75 35.01
N GLY A 587 -27.36 -11.94 35.31
CA GLY A 587 -26.31 -12.10 34.30
C GLY A 587 -26.52 -13.31 33.39
N TYR A 588 -26.98 -14.43 33.95
CA TYR A 588 -27.34 -15.63 33.18
C TYR A 588 -28.53 -15.38 32.25
N LYS A 589 -29.60 -14.76 32.77
CA LYS A 589 -30.77 -14.36 31.98
C LYS A 589 -30.37 -13.42 30.85
N TRP A 590 -29.55 -12.42 31.14
CA TRP A 590 -29.08 -11.48 30.14
C TRP A 590 -28.29 -12.19 29.04
N LEU A 591 -27.33 -13.04 29.40
CA LEU A 591 -26.45 -13.71 28.43
C LEU A 591 -27.23 -14.66 27.51
N ALA A 592 -28.17 -15.44 28.07
CA ALA A 592 -29.01 -16.33 27.28
C ALA A 592 -29.91 -15.58 26.27
N ASN A 593 -30.55 -14.49 26.70
CA ASN A 593 -31.37 -13.67 25.79
C ASN A 593 -30.51 -12.94 24.74
N TRP A 594 -29.32 -12.45 25.11
CA TRP A 594 -28.38 -11.84 24.19
C TRP A 594 -27.93 -12.81 23.10
N ILE A 595 -27.58 -14.06 23.46
CA ILE A 595 -27.16 -15.09 22.49
C ILE A 595 -28.31 -15.46 21.54
N LYS A 596 -29.54 -15.51 22.05
CA LYS A 596 -30.72 -15.86 21.26
C LYS A 596 -31.09 -14.78 20.23
N SER A 597 -31.10 -13.52 20.64
CA SER A 597 -31.59 -12.40 19.81
C SER A 597 -30.85 -11.10 20.13
N PRO A 598 -29.58 -10.97 19.70
CA PRO A 598 -28.75 -9.78 19.96
C PRO A 598 -29.40 -8.46 19.52
N GLU A 599 -30.12 -8.48 18.40
CA GLU A 599 -30.81 -7.34 17.80
C GLU A 599 -31.91 -6.76 18.69
N ALA A 600 -32.51 -7.58 19.56
CA ALA A 600 -33.54 -7.14 20.50
C ALA A 600 -32.96 -6.23 21.61
N TYR A 601 -31.68 -6.41 21.95
CA TYR A 601 -30.96 -5.54 22.90
C TYR A 601 -30.21 -4.41 22.19
N HIS A 602 -29.64 -4.68 21.02
CA HIS A 602 -28.93 -3.70 20.22
C HIS A 602 -29.26 -3.86 18.72
N PRO A 603 -30.14 -3.02 18.16
CA PRO A 603 -30.58 -3.15 16.76
C PRO A 603 -29.46 -3.09 15.70
N LYS A 604 -28.32 -2.48 16.03
CA LYS A 604 -27.12 -2.38 15.17
C LYS A 604 -26.00 -3.33 15.59
N SER A 605 -26.33 -4.41 16.32
CA SER A 605 -25.37 -5.42 16.76
C SER A 605 -24.68 -6.10 15.56
N LEU A 606 -23.37 -6.36 15.69
CA LEU A 606 -22.63 -7.23 14.75
C LEU A 606 -22.69 -8.71 15.15
N MET A 607 -23.12 -9.03 16.37
CA MET A 607 -23.40 -10.42 16.73
C MET A 607 -24.63 -10.87 15.93
N PRO A 608 -24.50 -11.87 15.05
CA PRO A 608 -25.61 -12.33 14.23
C PRO A 608 -26.65 -13.10 15.05
N ASN A 609 -27.89 -13.13 14.57
CA ASN A 609 -28.90 -14.06 15.05
C ASN A 609 -28.60 -15.46 14.47
N LEU A 610 -28.11 -16.36 15.31
CA LEU A 610 -27.73 -17.73 14.94
C LEU A 610 -28.92 -18.71 14.87
N GLN A 611 -30.15 -18.18 14.91
CA GLN A 611 -31.42 -18.94 14.90
C GLN A 611 -31.47 -20.03 15.98
N LEU A 612 -30.97 -19.69 17.17
CA LEU A 612 -30.93 -20.60 18.32
C LEU A 612 -32.27 -20.62 19.04
N THR A 613 -32.63 -21.79 19.56
CA THR A 613 -33.71 -21.87 20.55
C THR A 613 -33.26 -21.20 21.85
N MET A 614 -34.22 -20.82 22.70
CA MET A 614 -33.89 -20.28 24.02
C MET A 614 -33.13 -21.31 24.87
N GLU A 615 -33.43 -22.60 24.71
CA GLU A 615 -32.72 -23.69 25.37
C GLU A 615 -31.26 -23.80 24.91
N ASP A 616 -31.00 -23.78 23.60
CA ASP A 616 -29.63 -23.81 23.06
C ASP A 616 -28.81 -22.62 23.57
N SER A 617 -29.42 -21.44 23.60
CA SER A 617 -28.78 -20.21 24.05
C SER A 617 -28.50 -20.24 25.56
N ALA A 618 -29.41 -20.80 26.35
CA ALA A 618 -29.25 -21.03 27.78
C ALA A 618 -28.13 -22.05 28.06
N ASN A 619 -28.03 -23.13 27.29
CA ASN A 619 -26.96 -24.12 27.39
C ASN A 619 -25.58 -23.50 27.11
N ILE A 620 -25.47 -22.71 26.04
CA ILE A 620 -24.22 -21.98 25.71
C ILE A 620 -23.87 -21.00 26.83
N ALA A 621 -24.84 -20.21 27.30
CA ALA A 621 -24.63 -19.26 28.39
C ALA A 621 -24.15 -19.95 29.68
N ALA A 622 -24.78 -21.07 30.03
CA ALA A 622 -24.41 -21.86 31.21
C ALA A 622 -22.98 -22.40 31.10
N TRP A 623 -22.57 -22.85 29.91
CA TRP A 623 -21.20 -23.27 29.66
C TRP A 623 -20.20 -22.13 29.83
N ILE A 624 -20.40 -20.98 29.15
CA ILE A 624 -19.49 -19.82 29.25
C ILE A 624 -19.34 -19.37 30.71
N LEU A 625 -20.44 -19.36 31.48
CA LEU A 625 -20.41 -18.97 32.89
C LEU A 625 -19.79 -20.03 33.81
N SER A 626 -19.77 -21.30 33.41
CA SER A 626 -19.12 -22.37 34.16
C SER A 626 -17.59 -22.30 34.11
N VAL A 627 -17.03 -21.58 33.14
CA VAL A 627 -15.59 -21.38 32.98
C VAL A 627 -15.11 -20.39 34.05
N PRO A 628 -14.18 -20.78 34.94
CA PRO A 628 -13.65 -19.88 35.95
C PRO A 628 -12.95 -18.67 35.31
N GLY A 629 -13.26 -17.48 35.80
CA GLY A 629 -12.69 -16.22 35.33
C GLY A 629 -12.49 -15.26 36.49
N GLU A 630 -11.51 -14.37 36.34
CA GLU A 630 -11.22 -13.27 37.25
C GLU A 630 -10.66 -12.08 36.45
N TRP A 631 -10.53 -10.90 37.07
CA TRP A 631 -9.81 -9.78 36.47
C TRP A 631 -8.31 -10.08 36.40
N PRO A 632 -7.64 -10.01 35.24
CA PRO A 632 -6.19 -10.15 35.14
C PRO A 632 -5.39 -9.16 35.99
N VAL A 633 -5.90 -7.94 36.13
CA VAL A 633 -5.27 -6.83 36.87
C VAL A 633 -6.23 -6.33 37.95
N LEU A 634 -5.69 -5.99 39.12
CA LEU A 634 -6.45 -5.41 40.22
C LEU A 634 -6.89 -3.98 39.88
N VAL A 635 -8.16 -3.68 40.11
CA VAL A 635 -8.71 -2.33 39.96
C VAL A 635 -9.48 -1.99 41.22
N ASP A 636 -9.02 -0.95 41.91
CA ASP A 636 -9.69 -0.38 43.07
C ASP A 636 -10.44 0.90 42.70
N VAL A 637 -11.70 1.00 43.12
CA VAL A 637 -12.53 2.19 42.93
C VAL A 637 -13.23 2.48 44.25
N PRO A 638 -12.95 3.64 44.90
CA PRO A 638 -13.64 4.02 46.12
C PRO A 638 -15.15 4.11 45.92
N ALA A 639 -15.92 3.77 46.95
CA ALA A 639 -17.38 3.89 46.92
C ALA A 639 -17.83 5.34 46.73
N ALA A 640 -18.99 5.55 46.12
CA ALA A 640 -19.48 6.89 45.79
C ALA A 640 -19.63 7.81 47.01
N ASP A 641 -19.88 7.25 48.20
CA ASP A 641 -20.03 7.94 49.48
C ASP A 641 -18.73 8.16 50.25
N SER A 642 -17.59 7.71 49.71
CA SER A 642 -16.29 7.92 50.32
C SER A 642 -15.96 9.42 50.44
N PRO A 643 -15.19 9.83 51.47
CA PRO A 643 -14.75 11.22 51.60
C PRO A 643 -14.02 11.74 50.37
N THR A 644 -13.15 10.91 49.77
CA THR A 644 -12.35 11.26 48.59
C THR A 644 -13.21 11.51 47.36
N VAL A 645 -14.25 10.70 47.13
CA VAL A 645 -15.17 10.89 46.00
C VAL A 645 -16.03 12.13 46.21
N LYS A 646 -16.50 12.37 47.44
CA LYS A 646 -17.30 13.56 47.77
C LYS A 646 -16.53 14.86 47.55
N GLU A 647 -15.25 14.89 47.94
CA GLU A 647 -14.37 16.03 47.71
C GLU A 647 -14.24 16.35 46.21
N GLY A 648 -13.82 15.37 45.40
CA GLY A 648 -13.68 15.56 43.95
C GLY A 648 -15.02 15.86 43.26
N LEU A 649 -16.12 15.29 43.74
CA LEU A 649 -17.47 15.55 43.23
C LEU A 649 -17.88 17.01 43.46
N ASP A 650 -17.71 17.52 44.68
CA ASP A 650 -18.05 18.90 45.01
C ASP A 650 -17.22 19.89 44.20
N GLU A 651 -15.90 19.64 44.08
CA GLU A 651 -14.99 20.48 43.30
C GLU A 651 -15.42 20.56 41.82
N LEU A 652 -15.65 19.41 41.18
CA LEU A 652 -16.03 19.37 39.76
C LEU A 652 -17.43 19.92 39.51
N VAL A 653 -18.38 19.70 40.43
CA VAL A 653 -19.72 20.29 40.30
C VAL A 653 -19.64 21.82 40.39
N ARG A 654 -18.85 22.38 41.32
CA ARG A 654 -18.62 23.84 41.40
C ARG A 654 -18.00 24.38 40.11
N LEU A 655 -17.02 23.68 39.54
CA LEU A 655 -16.40 24.05 38.26
C LEU A 655 -17.45 24.15 37.14
N TYR A 656 -18.29 23.13 36.96
CA TYR A 656 -19.27 23.15 35.87
C TYR A 656 -20.45 24.09 36.12
N VAL A 657 -20.90 24.25 37.37
CA VAL A 657 -21.97 25.20 37.73
C VAL A 657 -21.48 26.64 37.54
N SER A 658 -20.25 26.96 37.92
CA SER A 658 -19.69 28.32 37.73
C SER A 658 -19.55 28.70 36.25
N LYS A 659 -19.21 27.75 35.38
CA LYS A 659 -19.06 27.99 33.93
C LYS A 659 -20.38 27.97 33.16
N GLY A 660 -21.36 27.17 33.57
CA GLY A 660 -22.50 26.84 32.72
C GLY A 660 -23.86 26.76 33.41
N GLY A 661 -23.94 27.10 34.71
CA GLY A 661 -25.16 26.98 35.51
C GLY A 661 -25.56 25.53 35.80
N TYR A 662 -26.72 25.36 36.44
CA TYR A 662 -27.30 24.07 36.79
C TYR A 662 -28.65 23.89 36.09
N LYS A 663 -28.96 22.70 35.56
CA LYS A 663 -30.27 22.43 34.96
C LYS A 663 -31.18 21.77 35.99
N ARG A 664 -32.26 22.45 36.36
CA ARG A 664 -33.30 21.93 37.26
C ARG A 664 -34.61 21.81 36.48
N ASN A 665 -35.19 20.60 36.44
CA ASN A 665 -36.41 20.30 35.68
C ASN A 665 -36.36 20.74 34.20
N GLY A 666 -35.21 20.57 33.54
CA GLY A 666 -35.00 20.94 32.14
C GLY A 666 -34.81 22.44 31.87
N LYS A 667 -34.93 23.31 32.89
CA LYS A 667 -34.64 24.74 32.78
C LYS A 667 -33.24 25.06 33.29
N LEU A 668 -32.51 25.88 32.55
CA LEU A 668 -31.20 26.36 32.97
C LEU A 668 -31.34 27.43 34.06
N GLU A 669 -30.70 27.19 35.21
CA GLU A 669 -30.61 28.10 36.34
C GLU A 669 -29.17 28.66 36.38
N SER A 670 -29.06 29.99 36.22
CA SER A 670 -27.78 30.68 36.35
C SER A 670 -27.52 30.96 37.82
N VAL A 671 -26.48 30.32 38.39
CA VAL A 671 -26.06 30.52 39.78
C VAL A 671 -24.98 31.61 39.80
N PRO A 672 -25.17 32.73 40.55
CA PRO A 672 -24.13 33.75 40.69
C PRO A 672 -22.85 33.15 41.27
N LEU A 673 -21.68 33.55 40.76
CA LEU A 673 -20.38 33.02 41.20
C LEU A 673 -20.18 33.07 42.73
N SER A 674 -20.65 34.15 43.36
CA SER A 674 -20.56 34.34 44.82
C SER A 674 -21.43 33.39 45.64
N LYS A 675 -22.31 32.61 45.00
CA LYS A 675 -23.24 31.66 45.64
C LYS A 675 -22.99 30.21 45.23
N VAL A 676 -22.02 29.94 44.36
CA VAL A 676 -21.79 28.58 43.82
C VAL A 676 -21.39 27.61 44.94
N ASP A 677 -20.52 28.02 45.85
CA ASP A 677 -20.10 27.17 46.98
C ASP A 677 -21.30 26.78 47.87
N ASP A 678 -22.09 27.77 48.29
CA ASP A 678 -23.29 27.55 49.11
C ASP A 678 -24.32 26.69 48.37
N PHE A 679 -24.55 26.95 47.08
CA PHE A 679 -25.47 26.20 46.25
C PHE A 679 -25.07 24.72 46.17
N VAL A 680 -23.81 24.43 45.88
CA VAL A 680 -23.31 23.04 45.80
C VAL A 680 -23.31 22.38 47.17
N ALA A 681 -22.99 23.11 48.25
CA ALA A 681 -22.94 22.54 49.58
C ALA A 681 -24.32 22.25 50.20
N THR A 682 -25.31 23.10 49.93
CA THR A 682 -26.59 23.09 50.67
C THR A 682 -27.82 22.78 49.83
N GLU A 683 -27.82 23.09 48.53
CA GLU A 683 -29.00 22.91 47.67
C GLU A 683 -28.99 21.64 46.82
N LEU A 684 -27.83 20.98 46.66
CA LEU A 684 -27.68 19.78 45.84
C LEU A 684 -27.46 18.54 46.71
N SER A 685 -28.28 17.51 46.52
CA SER A 685 -28.03 16.20 47.10
C SER A 685 -26.83 15.52 46.42
N GLN A 686 -26.27 14.49 47.05
CA GLN A 686 -25.20 13.71 46.43
C GLN A 686 -25.65 13.04 45.12
N GLU A 687 -26.92 12.62 45.03
CA GLU A 687 -27.48 12.06 43.80
C GLU A 687 -27.59 13.11 42.71
N ASP A 688 -28.05 14.32 43.03
CA ASP A 688 -28.11 15.44 42.08
C ASP A 688 -26.73 15.78 41.52
N LYS A 689 -25.72 15.79 42.39
CA LYS A 689 -24.31 16.02 42.03
C LYS A 689 -23.78 14.93 41.10
N LEU A 690 -24.00 13.66 41.43
CA LEU A 690 -23.57 12.52 40.62
C LEU A 690 -24.25 12.50 39.25
N LEU A 691 -25.55 12.79 39.20
CA LEU A 691 -26.29 12.83 37.94
C LEU A 691 -25.80 13.99 37.06
N PHE A 692 -25.65 15.18 37.63
CA PHE A 692 -25.16 16.36 36.91
C PHE A 692 -23.73 16.17 36.41
N LEU A 693 -22.80 15.76 37.28
CA LEU A 693 -21.41 15.51 36.87
C LEU A 693 -21.35 14.38 35.82
N GLY A 694 -22.15 13.33 35.98
CA GLY A 694 -22.19 12.20 35.05
C GLY A 694 -22.59 12.63 33.63
N GLU A 695 -23.64 13.47 33.52
CA GLU A 695 -24.04 14.08 32.23
C GLU A 695 -22.89 14.93 31.63
N LYS A 696 -22.27 15.79 32.45
CA LYS A 696 -21.16 16.66 31.99
C LYS A 696 -19.95 15.87 31.54
N THR A 697 -19.54 14.85 32.29
CA THR A 697 -18.37 14.03 31.95
C THR A 697 -18.64 13.17 30.72
N ILE A 698 -19.81 12.54 30.59
CA ILE A 698 -20.20 11.81 29.36
C ILE A 698 -20.14 12.72 28.15
N SER A 699 -20.65 13.95 28.28
CA SER A 699 -20.59 14.96 27.22
C SER A 699 -19.15 15.35 26.88
N ARG A 700 -18.32 15.59 27.90
CA ARG A 700 -16.93 16.04 27.75
C ARG A 700 -16.06 14.96 27.11
N LEU A 701 -16.17 13.71 27.57
CA LEU A 701 -15.38 12.58 27.07
C LEU A 701 -15.92 12.00 25.76
N GLY A 702 -17.12 12.41 25.34
CA GLY A 702 -17.72 11.99 24.07
C GLY A 702 -18.09 10.51 24.05
N CYS A 703 -18.48 9.93 25.19
CA CYS A 703 -18.78 8.50 25.28
C CYS A 703 -19.88 8.06 24.30
N PHE A 704 -20.79 8.97 23.95
CA PHE A 704 -21.85 8.77 22.97
C PHE A 704 -21.34 8.61 21.52
N GLY A 705 -20.10 9.02 21.23
CA GLY A 705 -19.47 8.76 19.92
C GLY A 705 -19.27 7.27 19.66
N CYS A 706 -19.06 6.49 20.73
CA CYS A 706 -18.90 5.04 20.65
C CYS A 706 -20.12 4.27 21.16
N HIS A 707 -20.97 4.85 22.02
CA HIS A 707 -22.05 4.14 22.70
C HIS A 707 -23.42 4.77 22.43
N ASN A 708 -24.46 3.93 22.38
CA ASN A 708 -25.84 4.40 22.55
C ASN A 708 -26.09 4.67 24.03
N ILE A 709 -26.34 5.93 24.39
CA ILE A 709 -26.58 6.39 25.78
C ILE A 709 -27.88 7.20 25.80
N ASN A 710 -28.77 6.88 26.74
CA ASN A 710 -30.03 7.59 26.89
C ASN A 710 -29.79 9.08 27.21
N GLY A 711 -30.38 9.98 26.41
CA GLY A 711 -30.22 11.43 26.53
C GLY A 711 -29.09 12.04 25.68
N PHE A 712 -28.36 11.23 24.91
CA PHE A 712 -27.26 11.67 24.03
C PHE A 712 -27.45 11.26 22.56
N GLU A 713 -28.65 10.85 22.16
CA GLU A 713 -28.94 10.29 20.84
C GLU A 713 -28.66 11.26 19.67
N THR A 714 -28.69 12.56 19.94
CA THR A 714 -28.45 13.63 18.95
C THR A 714 -27.12 14.37 19.16
N ALA A 715 -26.25 13.87 20.05
CA ALA A 715 -24.99 14.52 20.37
C ALA A 715 -24.00 14.42 19.19
N LYS A 716 -23.24 15.49 18.95
CA LYS A 716 -22.27 15.58 17.84
C LYS A 716 -20.87 15.13 18.27
N PRO A 717 -20.05 14.57 17.36
CA PRO A 717 -18.66 14.22 17.65
C PRO A 717 -17.86 15.36 18.28
N ILE A 718 -16.96 15.02 19.21
CA ILE A 718 -16.23 15.98 20.05
C ILE A 718 -14.79 16.29 19.59
N GLY A 719 -14.27 15.53 18.63
CA GLY A 719 -12.91 15.60 18.13
C GLY A 719 -12.81 16.47 16.88
N THR A 720 -11.60 16.93 16.57
CA THR A 720 -11.32 17.70 15.36
C THR A 720 -11.59 16.85 14.11
N PRO A 721 -12.25 17.37 13.07
CA PRO A 721 -12.35 16.68 11.77
C PRO A 721 -10.98 16.34 11.19
N LEU A 722 -10.85 15.20 10.50
CA LEU A 722 -9.56 14.72 9.98
C LEU A 722 -9.42 14.81 8.45
N ASN A 723 -10.44 15.30 7.73
CA ASN A 723 -10.51 15.30 6.25
C ASN A 723 -9.28 15.87 5.51
N GLY A 724 -8.55 16.79 6.13
CA GLY A 724 -7.34 17.41 5.58
C GLY A 724 -6.17 17.37 6.57
N TRP A 725 -6.14 16.38 7.46
CA TRP A 725 -5.08 16.28 8.46
C TRP A 725 -3.71 16.06 7.81
N GLY A 726 -3.64 15.25 6.75
CA GLY A 726 -2.41 14.89 6.04
C GLY A 726 -1.66 16.07 5.40
N THR A 727 -2.34 17.19 5.17
CA THR A 727 -1.79 18.45 4.61
C THR A 727 -1.67 19.57 5.65
N LYS A 728 -1.94 19.27 6.94
CA LYS A 728 -1.94 20.29 7.99
C LYS A 728 -0.51 20.76 8.28
N SER A 729 -0.20 22.02 7.99
CA SER A 729 1.12 22.62 8.28
C SER A 729 1.55 22.37 9.74
N PRO A 730 2.81 21.96 9.99
CA PRO A 730 3.32 21.75 11.35
C PRO A 730 3.19 22.99 12.24
N THR A 731 3.25 24.19 11.67
CA THR A 731 3.05 25.47 12.37
C THR A 731 1.66 25.63 13.00
N LYS A 732 0.67 24.81 12.58
CA LYS A 732 -0.70 24.78 13.12
C LYS A 732 -0.88 23.67 14.17
N LEU A 733 0.20 23.01 14.59
CA LEU A 733 0.21 21.97 15.62
C LEU A 733 0.85 22.53 16.89
N ASP A 734 0.19 22.31 18.04
CA ASP A 734 0.70 22.70 19.36
C ASP A 734 1.47 21.52 19.96
N TYR A 735 2.81 21.58 19.93
CA TYR A 735 3.68 20.55 20.49
C TYR A 735 3.70 20.55 22.03
N GLY A 736 3.05 21.53 22.67
CA GLY A 736 2.86 21.55 24.13
C GLY A 736 4.18 21.44 24.88
N HIS A 737 4.21 20.55 25.88
CA HIS A 737 5.40 20.25 26.67
C HIS A 737 5.90 18.82 26.42
N ILE A 738 5.90 18.41 25.15
CA ILE A 738 6.25 17.03 24.80
C ILE A 738 7.72 16.72 25.00
N ALA A 739 8.60 17.68 24.76
CA ALA A 739 10.03 17.52 24.96
C ALA A 739 10.33 17.26 26.45
N GLU A 740 9.74 18.06 27.34
CA GLU A 740 9.86 17.91 28.79
C GLU A 740 9.28 16.57 29.25
N TYR A 741 8.11 16.17 28.70
CA TYR A 741 7.52 14.87 28.99
C TYR A 741 8.50 13.73 28.70
N LEU A 742 9.15 13.74 27.53
CA LEU A 742 10.08 12.67 27.13
C LEU A 742 11.36 12.71 27.96
N ILE A 743 11.94 13.89 28.20
CA ILE A 743 13.16 14.05 29.00
C ILE A 743 12.98 13.48 30.41
N ASP A 744 11.81 13.66 31.02
CA ASP A 744 11.48 13.15 32.36
C ASP A 744 11.26 11.62 32.40
N LYS A 745 11.14 10.95 31.23
CA LYS A 745 11.05 9.49 31.16
C LYS A 745 12.44 8.88 31.02
N ASN A 746 12.68 7.83 31.80
CA ASN A 746 13.91 7.05 31.67
C ASN A 746 14.00 6.44 30.27
N GLU A 747 15.20 6.51 29.70
CA GLU A 747 15.57 5.72 28.52
C GLU A 747 15.56 4.23 28.89
N ASP A 748 14.99 3.41 28.02
CA ASP A 748 15.14 1.95 28.10
C ASP A 748 16.37 1.45 27.32
N GLU A 749 16.56 0.14 27.24
CA GLU A 749 17.73 -0.48 26.60
C GLU A 749 17.85 -0.14 25.11
N ASP A 750 16.72 0.17 24.46
CA ASP A 750 16.64 0.59 23.06
C ASP A 750 16.69 2.12 22.91
N LYS A 751 17.04 2.84 23.99
CA LYS A 751 17.01 4.31 24.12
C LYS A 751 15.65 4.94 23.84
N ALA A 752 14.58 4.16 23.88
CA ALA A 752 13.24 4.68 23.75
C ALA A 752 12.83 5.37 25.06
N ARG A 753 12.05 6.45 24.96
CA ARG A 753 11.50 7.17 26.10
C ARG A 753 10.00 6.92 26.17
N ASP A 754 9.59 6.16 27.19
CA ASP A 754 8.20 5.67 27.35
C ASP A 754 7.66 4.91 26.12
N GLY A 755 8.53 4.23 25.35
CA GLY A 755 8.15 3.52 24.13
C GLY A 755 8.10 4.38 22.87
N THR A 756 8.52 5.65 22.94
CA THR A 756 8.81 6.49 21.77
C THR A 756 10.25 6.23 21.34
N ASP A 757 10.45 5.63 20.16
CA ASP A 757 11.80 5.34 19.65
C ASP A 757 12.60 6.62 19.33
N GLU A 758 13.92 6.50 19.19
CA GLU A 758 14.80 7.66 18.91
C GLU A 758 14.36 8.42 17.64
N TYR A 759 13.81 7.74 16.63
CA TYR A 759 13.35 8.39 15.40
C TYR A 759 12.19 9.34 15.67
N PHE A 760 11.14 8.87 16.37
CA PHE A 760 10.00 9.72 16.70
C PHE A 760 10.30 10.78 17.75
N GLN A 761 11.27 10.54 18.64
CA GLN A 761 11.79 11.57 19.55
C GLN A 761 12.36 12.75 18.75
N GLU A 762 13.25 12.48 17.79
CA GLU A 762 13.84 13.53 16.95
C GLU A 762 12.80 14.21 16.05
N GLN A 763 11.87 13.44 15.47
CA GLN A 763 10.76 14.01 14.68
C GLN A 763 9.85 14.94 15.49
N LEU A 764 9.78 14.78 16.82
CA LEU A 764 9.07 15.70 17.71
C LEU A 764 9.90 16.96 17.99
N GLU A 765 11.21 16.82 18.19
CA GLU A 765 12.14 17.94 18.35
C GLU A 765 12.18 18.84 17.10
N ASP A 766 12.19 18.24 15.92
CA ASP A 766 12.14 18.92 14.62
C ASP A 766 10.73 19.48 14.29
N HIS A 767 9.75 19.29 15.18
CA HIS A 767 8.36 19.73 15.01
C HIS A 767 7.72 19.24 13.70
N THR A 768 7.85 17.94 13.40
CA THR A 768 7.27 17.35 12.17
C THR A 768 5.84 16.86 12.37
N ARG A 769 5.07 16.72 11.27
CA ARG A 769 3.72 16.12 11.30
C ARG A 769 3.76 14.68 11.79
N ALA A 770 4.75 13.91 11.34
CA ALA A 770 4.89 12.49 11.66
C ALA A 770 5.15 12.28 13.16
N GLY A 771 6.09 13.04 13.74
CA GLY A 771 6.36 13.00 15.18
C GLY A 771 5.12 13.36 16.00
N PHE A 772 4.43 14.45 15.64
CA PHE A 772 3.19 14.84 16.32
C PHE A 772 2.13 13.73 16.28
N LEU A 773 1.89 13.15 15.10
CA LEU A 773 0.85 12.13 14.94
C LEU A 773 1.17 10.86 15.73
N TYR A 774 2.42 10.41 15.66
CA TYR A 774 2.88 9.25 16.41
C TYR A 774 2.56 9.43 17.88
N GLN A 775 3.01 10.54 18.47
CA GLN A 775 2.81 10.79 19.89
C GLN A 775 1.33 10.99 20.24
N LYS A 776 0.55 11.60 19.33
CA LYS A 776 -0.89 11.76 19.55
C LYS A 776 -1.64 10.43 19.61
N LEU A 777 -1.17 9.40 18.91
CA LEU A 777 -1.74 8.05 18.94
C LEU A 777 -1.15 7.21 20.09
N HIS A 778 0.12 7.40 20.41
CA HIS A 778 0.86 6.67 21.44
C HIS A 778 0.54 7.16 22.87
N ARG A 779 0.63 8.47 23.12
CA ARG A 779 0.34 9.15 24.40
C ARG A 779 -0.44 10.45 24.14
N PRO A 780 -1.73 10.39 23.76
CA PRO A 780 -2.50 11.55 23.29
C PRO A 780 -2.53 12.78 24.21
N ARG A 781 -2.37 12.55 25.51
CA ARG A 781 -2.49 13.56 26.56
C ARG A 781 -1.14 14.03 27.11
N SER A 782 -0.01 13.52 26.61
CA SER A 782 1.33 13.95 27.08
C SER A 782 1.63 15.40 26.73
N TYR A 783 0.96 15.95 25.71
CA TYR A 783 1.03 17.38 25.36
C TYR A 783 0.61 18.33 26.50
N ASP A 784 -0.15 17.83 27.48
CA ASP A 784 -0.57 18.60 28.66
C ASP A 784 0.34 18.39 29.88
N TYR A 785 1.47 17.67 29.76
CA TYR A 785 2.29 17.19 30.89
C TYR A 785 2.54 18.25 31.99
N ALA A 786 3.13 19.40 31.63
CA ALA A 786 3.35 20.51 32.58
C ALA A 786 2.22 21.56 32.62
N LYS A 787 1.03 21.22 32.09
CA LYS A 787 -0.18 22.06 32.11
C LYS A 787 -1.28 21.42 32.99
N THR A 788 -0.90 20.59 33.96
CA THR A 788 -1.85 19.91 34.87
C THR A 788 -2.18 20.73 36.12
N ASN A 789 -1.54 21.88 36.34
CA ASN A 789 -1.95 22.82 37.38
C ASN A 789 -3.26 23.54 36.98
N GLU A 790 -4.24 23.57 37.88
CA GLU A 790 -5.53 24.27 37.70
C GLU A 790 -5.36 25.78 37.44
N ASP A 791 -4.27 26.41 37.91
CA ASP A 791 -3.97 27.82 37.63
C ASP A 791 -3.60 28.07 36.16
N ILE A 792 -3.13 27.03 35.46
CA ILE A 792 -2.71 27.09 34.05
C ILE A 792 -3.84 26.59 33.15
N LYS A 793 -4.44 25.46 33.51
CA LYS A 793 -5.45 24.79 32.70
C LYS A 793 -6.43 24.05 33.61
N ALA A 794 -7.67 24.51 33.59
CA ALA A 794 -8.73 23.93 34.41
C ALA A 794 -8.99 22.46 34.01
N TRP A 795 -9.50 21.66 34.94
CA TRP A 795 -9.81 20.25 34.71
C TRP A 795 -10.58 19.98 33.41
N ASP A 796 -11.61 20.77 33.09
CA ASP A 796 -12.48 20.58 31.92
C ASP A 796 -11.78 20.90 30.58
N GLU A 797 -10.71 21.69 30.61
CA GLU A 797 -9.94 22.14 29.44
C GLU A 797 -8.84 21.14 29.06
N ARG A 798 -8.42 20.28 30.00
CA ARG A 798 -7.38 19.27 29.77
C ARG A 798 -7.76 18.34 28.61
N LEU A 799 -6.76 17.91 27.84
CA LEU A 799 -6.87 17.01 26.70
C LEU A 799 -7.58 15.72 27.12
N ARG A 800 -8.46 15.25 26.23
CA ARG A 800 -9.43 14.19 26.53
C ARG A 800 -9.29 12.94 25.67
N MET A 801 -8.48 12.97 24.61
CA MET A 801 -8.28 11.81 23.75
C MET A 801 -7.74 10.63 24.59
N PRO A 802 -8.40 9.47 24.57
CA PRO A 802 -8.06 8.35 25.45
C PRO A 802 -6.92 7.51 24.84
N GLN A 803 -6.34 6.62 25.64
CA GLN A 803 -5.27 5.72 25.22
C GLN A 803 -5.84 4.34 24.82
N PHE A 804 -5.56 3.89 23.60
CA PHE A 804 -6.02 2.59 23.11
C PHE A 804 -5.09 1.44 23.52
N ALA A 805 -5.60 0.21 23.56
CA ALA A 805 -4.83 -0.99 23.94
C ALA A 805 -3.62 -1.30 23.04
N TRP A 806 -3.59 -0.76 21.82
CA TRP A 806 -2.50 -0.92 20.86
C TRP A 806 -1.53 0.25 20.86
N ALA A 807 -1.70 1.25 21.73
CA ALA A 807 -0.85 2.44 21.74
C ALA A 807 0.64 2.10 21.91
N ASP A 808 0.97 1.02 22.62
CA ASP A 808 2.36 0.54 22.81
C ASP A 808 2.88 -0.36 21.68
N LYS A 809 2.15 -0.49 20.55
CA LYS A 809 2.56 -1.29 19.40
C LYS A 809 2.92 -0.39 18.22
N PRO A 810 4.21 -0.13 17.95
CA PRO A 810 4.63 0.80 16.90
C PRO A 810 4.00 0.52 15.53
N GLU A 811 3.95 -0.75 15.11
CA GLU A 811 3.30 -1.15 13.85
C GLU A 811 1.83 -0.72 13.78
N ALA A 812 1.06 -0.91 14.86
CA ALA A 812 -0.34 -0.54 14.92
C ALA A 812 -0.55 0.98 14.93
N VAL A 813 0.36 1.72 15.56
CA VAL A 813 0.36 3.19 15.53
C VAL A 813 0.62 3.65 14.10
N GLU A 814 1.66 3.11 13.45
CA GLU A 814 2.02 3.48 12.10
C GLU A 814 0.95 3.12 11.05
N GLU A 815 0.19 2.03 11.22
CA GLU A 815 -0.97 1.71 10.37
C GLU A 815 -2.00 2.86 10.39
N VAL A 816 -2.36 3.33 11.58
CA VAL A 816 -3.30 4.46 11.74
C VAL A 816 -2.69 5.74 11.20
N MET A 817 -1.38 5.95 11.42
CA MET A 817 -0.67 7.08 10.82
C MET A 817 -0.76 7.07 9.29
N THR A 818 -0.50 5.93 8.65
CA THR A 818 -0.59 5.78 7.20
C THR A 818 -1.96 6.20 6.68
N PHE A 819 -3.05 5.80 7.34
CA PHE A 819 -4.38 6.24 6.93
C PHE A 819 -4.59 7.74 7.14
N VAL A 820 -4.25 8.27 8.33
CA VAL A 820 -4.47 9.68 8.67
C VAL A 820 -3.61 10.64 7.83
N LEU A 821 -2.38 10.26 7.49
CA LEU A 821 -1.51 11.00 6.56
C LEU A 821 -2.10 11.03 5.14
N GLY A 822 -2.86 10.02 4.75
CA GLY A 822 -3.56 9.96 3.47
C GLY A 822 -4.78 10.88 3.38
N LEU A 823 -5.27 11.40 4.50
CA LEU A 823 -6.40 12.33 4.55
C LEU A 823 -5.93 13.75 4.19
N THR A 824 -5.53 13.95 2.94
CA THR A 824 -4.97 15.23 2.47
C THR A 824 -6.03 16.26 2.10
N GLY A 825 -7.27 15.82 1.87
CA GLY A 825 -8.35 16.67 1.35
C GLY A 825 -8.08 17.20 -0.07
N GLU A 826 -7.07 16.66 -0.77
CA GLU A 826 -6.72 17.07 -2.12
C GLU A 826 -7.86 16.72 -3.10
N LYS A 827 -8.20 17.67 -3.97
CA LYS A 827 -9.20 17.46 -5.01
C LYS A 827 -8.58 16.74 -6.20
N ILE A 828 -8.93 15.48 -6.38
CA ILE A 828 -8.48 14.67 -7.51
C ILE A 828 -9.54 14.66 -8.62
N ALA A 829 -9.13 14.95 -9.86
CA ALA A 829 -10.03 14.90 -11.01
C ALA A 829 -10.54 13.48 -11.26
N SER A 830 -11.82 13.35 -11.66
CA SER A 830 -12.51 12.06 -11.75
C SER A 830 -11.82 11.03 -12.64
N LYS A 831 -11.13 11.45 -13.70
CA LYS A 831 -10.39 10.56 -14.61
C LYS A 831 -9.27 9.74 -13.93
N TYR A 832 -8.79 10.18 -12.77
CA TYR A 832 -7.78 9.47 -11.98
C TYR A 832 -8.39 8.53 -10.92
N LEU A 833 -9.69 8.66 -10.66
CA LEU A 833 -10.37 7.85 -9.65
C LEU A 833 -10.69 6.46 -10.22
N PRO A 834 -10.44 5.37 -9.46
CA PRO A 834 -10.72 4.01 -9.90
C PRO A 834 -12.16 3.81 -10.37
N LYS A 835 -13.13 4.42 -9.68
CA LYS A 835 -14.56 4.30 -10.00
C LYS A 835 -14.92 4.74 -11.41
N SER A 836 -14.16 5.65 -12.00
CA SER A 836 -14.39 6.12 -13.37
C SER A 836 -14.01 5.07 -14.43
N HIS A 837 -13.27 4.04 -14.02
CA HIS A 837 -12.82 2.93 -14.85
C HIS A 837 -13.49 1.60 -14.47
N TYR A 838 -14.34 1.59 -13.43
CA TYR A 838 -15.06 0.40 -13.01
C TYR A 838 -16.32 0.21 -13.87
N ASN A 839 -16.53 -1.02 -14.33
CA ASN A 839 -17.84 -1.42 -14.82
C ASN A 839 -18.82 -1.59 -13.64
N PRO A 840 -20.15 -1.63 -13.89
CA PRO A 840 -21.15 -1.77 -12.82
C PRO A 840 -20.94 -2.98 -11.90
N SER A 841 -20.41 -4.10 -12.43
CA SER A 841 -20.12 -5.29 -11.65
C SER A 841 -18.96 -5.07 -10.68
N GLN A 842 -17.88 -4.44 -11.13
CA GLN A 842 -16.72 -4.13 -10.28
C GLN A 842 -17.09 -3.18 -9.15
N PHE A 843 -17.93 -2.18 -9.45
CA PHE A 843 -18.45 -1.28 -8.44
C PHE A 843 -19.32 -2.00 -7.41
N ALA A 844 -20.22 -2.88 -7.85
CA ALA A 844 -21.05 -3.69 -6.95
C ALA A 844 -20.21 -4.63 -6.07
N VAL A 845 -19.15 -5.23 -6.61
CA VAL A 845 -18.20 -6.07 -5.84
C VAL A 845 -17.51 -5.23 -4.76
N ALA A 846 -16.98 -4.05 -5.10
CA ALA A 846 -16.32 -3.18 -4.12
C ALA A 846 -17.26 -2.76 -2.98
N GLN A 847 -18.51 -2.40 -3.30
CA GLN A 847 -19.53 -2.10 -2.28
C GLN A 847 -19.89 -3.34 -1.43
N GLY A 848 -20.00 -4.50 -2.07
CA GLY A 848 -20.23 -5.79 -1.41
C GLY A 848 -19.12 -6.12 -0.41
N THR A 849 -17.85 -5.96 -0.79
CA THR A 849 -16.69 -6.19 0.08
C THR A 849 -16.72 -5.30 1.32
N LYS A 850 -17.10 -4.01 1.21
CA LYS A 850 -17.29 -3.13 2.38
C LYS A 850 -18.28 -3.74 3.38
N LEU A 851 -19.39 -4.30 2.89
CA LEU A 851 -20.39 -4.97 3.75
C LEU A 851 -19.86 -6.28 4.34
N LEU A 852 -19.19 -7.12 3.54
CA LEU A 852 -18.60 -8.38 4.01
C LEU A 852 -17.60 -8.14 5.15
N ASN A 853 -16.75 -7.12 5.03
CA ASN A 853 -15.79 -6.75 6.07
C ASN A 853 -16.50 -6.16 7.31
N ARG A 854 -17.48 -5.27 7.11
CA ARG A 854 -18.25 -4.66 8.21
C ARG A 854 -18.94 -5.70 9.11
N TYR A 855 -19.45 -6.78 8.52
CA TYR A 855 -20.14 -7.85 9.24
C TYR A 855 -19.28 -9.08 9.52
N ASN A 856 -17.99 -9.07 9.16
CA ASN A 856 -17.09 -10.22 9.25
C ASN A 856 -17.67 -11.49 8.62
N CYS A 857 -18.32 -11.34 7.46
CA CYS A 857 -18.89 -12.47 6.73
C CYS A 857 -17.82 -13.49 6.37
N THR A 858 -16.62 -13.00 6.02
CA THR A 858 -15.43 -13.82 5.73
C THR A 858 -14.92 -14.56 6.97
N GLY A 859 -15.33 -14.22 8.19
CA GLY A 859 -15.00 -15.03 9.37
C GLY A 859 -15.67 -16.41 9.35
N CYS A 860 -16.87 -16.51 8.77
CA CYS A 860 -17.69 -17.72 8.76
C CYS A 860 -17.86 -18.36 7.37
N HIS A 861 -17.75 -17.56 6.31
CA HIS A 861 -17.97 -17.98 4.93
C HIS A 861 -16.66 -17.90 4.15
N VAL A 862 -16.43 -18.91 3.32
CA VAL A 862 -15.41 -18.85 2.27
C VAL A 862 -16.02 -18.07 1.10
N VAL A 863 -15.43 -16.93 0.77
CA VAL A 863 -15.89 -16.04 -0.32
C VAL A 863 -15.01 -16.15 -1.56
N ASP A 864 -13.73 -16.53 -1.40
CA ASP A 864 -12.88 -16.97 -2.51
C ASP A 864 -12.15 -18.26 -2.09
N MET A 865 -12.12 -19.23 -2.99
CA MET A 865 -11.52 -20.54 -2.73
C MET A 865 -9.99 -20.45 -2.82
N PRO A 866 -9.25 -21.27 -2.05
CA PRO A 866 -7.80 -21.30 -2.19
C PRO A 866 -7.43 -21.80 -3.59
N LYS A 867 -6.38 -21.21 -4.15
CA LYS A 867 -5.87 -21.54 -5.49
C LYS A 867 -4.49 -22.16 -5.34
N TYR A 868 -4.23 -23.23 -6.10
CA TYR A 868 -2.96 -23.92 -6.12
C TYR A 868 -2.41 -23.89 -7.55
N THR A 869 -1.32 -23.15 -7.73
CA THR A 869 -0.77 -22.84 -9.04
C THR A 869 0.57 -23.56 -9.25
N VAL A 870 0.66 -24.30 -10.35
CA VAL A 870 1.92 -24.74 -10.96
C VAL A 870 2.28 -23.69 -12.02
N ALA A 871 3.44 -23.04 -11.89
CA ALA A 871 3.89 -22.03 -12.84
C ALA A 871 4.24 -22.66 -14.21
N ALA A 872 4.03 -21.89 -15.29
CA ALA A 872 4.41 -22.32 -16.64
C ALA A 872 5.92 -22.63 -16.72
N GLY A 873 6.28 -23.68 -17.46
CA GLY A 873 7.65 -24.18 -17.60
C GLY A 873 8.12 -25.11 -16.48
N LYS A 874 7.31 -25.38 -15.45
CA LYS A 874 7.58 -26.45 -14.47
C LYS A 874 6.87 -27.74 -14.88
N PRO A 875 7.50 -28.92 -14.77
CA PRO A 875 6.84 -30.19 -15.11
C PRO A 875 5.63 -30.45 -14.21
N LEU A 876 4.45 -30.67 -14.80
CA LEU A 876 3.23 -30.97 -14.05
C LEU A 876 3.32 -32.30 -13.30
N GLU A 877 4.13 -33.25 -13.78
CA GLU A 877 4.36 -34.54 -13.13
C GLU A 877 5.09 -34.45 -11.78
N GLU A 878 5.89 -33.40 -11.58
CA GLU A 878 6.52 -33.14 -10.28
C GLU A 878 5.52 -32.61 -9.25
N ALA A 879 4.50 -31.87 -9.69
CA ALA A 879 3.48 -31.31 -8.82
C ALA A 879 2.31 -32.27 -8.58
N PHE A 880 1.90 -33.05 -9.58
CA PHE A 880 0.80 -34.03 -9.48
C PHE A 880 1.36 -35.45 -9.40
N THR A 881 1.91 -35.81 -8.24
CA THR A 881 2.66 -37.04 -7.96
C THR A 881 1.92 -38.33 -8.36
N ASP A 882 0.59 -38.32 -8.35
CA ASP A 882 -0.24 -39.45 -8.80
C ASP A 882 -1.43 -39.04 -9.71
N LEU A 883 -1.13 -38.28 -10.77
CA LEU A 883 -2.15 -37.84 -11.73
C LEU A 883 -2.94 -38.99 -12.38
N LYS A 884 -2.31 -40.15 -12.61
CA LYS A 884 -2.99 -41.32 -13.18
C LYS A 884 -4.07 -41.88 -12.25
N THR A 885 -3.78 -41.95 -10.95
CA THR A 885 -4.78 -42.35 -9.95
C THR A 885 -5.87 -41.29 -9.82
N ASN A 886 -5.54 -40.00 -9.85
CA ASN A 886 -6.53 -38.91 -9.85
C ASN A 886 -7.54 -39.06 -11.00
N VAL A 887 -7.07 -39.28 -12.24
CA VAL A 887 -7.93 -39.54 -13.41
C VAL A 887 -8.81 -40.77 -13.17
N LYS A 888 -8.22 -41.86 -12.69
CA LYS A 888 -8.93 -43.11 -12.42
C LYS A 888 -10.07 -42.94 -11.42
N VAL A 889 -9.82 -42.25 -10.30
CA VAL A 889 -10.80 -42.04 -9.24
C VAL A 889 -11.94 -41.14 -9.73
N ALA A 890 -11.61 -39.99 -10.34
CA ALA A 890 -12.59 -39.01 -10.80
C ALA A 890 -13.56 -39.58 -11.86
N TYR A 891 -13.01 -40.25 -12.87
CA TYR A 891 -13.83 -40.77 -13.98
C TYR A 891 -14.58 -42.07 -13.62
N ASN A 892 -14.05 -42.91 -12.72
CA ASN A 892 -14.79 -44.09 -12.23
C ASN A 892 -15.96 -43.71 -11.32
N GLY A 893 -15.81 -42.67 -10.50
CA GLY A 893 -16.93 -42.12 -9.71
C GLY A 893 -18.07 -41.69 -10.64
N ARG A 894 -17.74 -40.93 -11.69
CA ARG A 894 -18.71 -40.48 -12.69
C ARG A 894 -19.37 -41.60 -13.48
N ALA A 895 -18.64 -42.68 -13.79
CA ALA A 895 -19.20 -43.83 -14.51
C ALA A 895 -20.37 -44.50 -13.74
N ASN A 896 -20.45 -44.30 -12.41
CA ASN A 896 -21.55 -44.78 -11.58
C ASN A 896 -22.70 -43.76 -11.43
N ASP A 897 -22.41 -42.46 -11.55
CA ASP A 897 -23.37 -41.38 -11.29
C ASP A 897 -24.08 -40.85 -12.56
N TYR A 898 -23.49 -41.06 -13.75
CA TYR A 898 -24.02 -40.55 -15.03
C TYR A 898 -24.38 -41.67 -16.00
N LEU A 899 -25.52 -41.54 -16.70
CA LEU A 899 -25.88 -42.43 -17.80
C LEU A 899 -24.89 -42.27 -18.95
N LYS A 900 -24.21 -43.38 -19.30
CA LYS A 900 -23.13 -43.44 -20.30
C LYS A 900 -23.51 -42.89 -21.68
N GLU A 901 -24.81 -42.92 -22.01
CA GLU A 901 -25.39 -42.42 -23.26
C GLU A 901 -25.36 -40.90 -23.39
N PHE A 902 -25.36 -40.15 -22.28
CA PHE A 902 -25.39 -38.68 -22.29
C PHE A 902 -24.02 -38.04 -21.97
N SER A 903 -23.05 -38.82 -21.48
CA SER A 903 -21.78 -38.33 -20.95
C SER A 903 -20.56 -39.13 -21.44
N ALA A 904 -20.59 -39.61 -22.69
CA ALA A 904 -19.55 -40.48 -23.26
C ALA A 904 -18.12 -39.91 -23.17
N GLY A 905 -17.95 -38.57 -23.22
CA GLY A 905 -16.66 -37.90 -23.07
C GLY A 905 -16.16 -37.70 -21.63
N LEU A 906 -16.95 -38.06 -20.61
CA LEU A 906 -16.65 -37.87 -19.19
C LEU A 906 -16.44 -39.19 -18.42
N THR A 907 -16.39 -40.32 -19.13
CA THR A 907 -16.19 -41.67 -18.57
C THR A 907 -15.11 -42.42 -19.38
N TYR A 908 -14.37 -43.34 -18.76
CA TYR A 908 -13.41 -44.22 -19.47
C TYR A 908 -13.51 -45.66 -18.90
N ASP A 909 -12.98 -46.67 -19.60
CA ASP A 909 -12.99 -48.06 -19.09
C ASP A 909 -12.04 -48.23 -17.89
N PRO A 910 -12.54 -48.54 -16.67
CA PRO A 910 -11.72 -48.68 -15.46
C PRO A 910 -10.57 -49.69 -15.58
N LYS A 911 -10.65 -50.62 -16.54
CA LYS A 911 -9.65 -51.65 -16.84
C LYS A 911 -8.50 -51.16 -17.73
N THR A 912 -8.63 -49.98 -18.33
CA THR A 912 -7.61 -49.37 -19.18
C THR A 912 -6.76 -48.37 -18.40
N THR A 913 -5.47 -48.28 -18.71
CA THR A 913 -4.60 -47.25 -18.12
C THR A 913 -4.79 -45.94 -18.89
N PRO A 914 -5.15 -44.82 -18.24
CA PRO A 914 -5.32 -43.55 -18.94
C PRO A 914 -3.99 -43.09 -19.56
N GLU A 915 -4.02 -42.81 -20.86
CA GLU A 915 -2.89 -42.27 -21.61
C GLU A 915 -2.89 -40.75 -21.50
N LEU A 916 -1.95 -40.19 -20.73
CA LEU A 916 -1.83 -38.75 -20.51
C LEU A 916 -1.20 -38.09 -21.74
N THR A 917 -1.76 -36.98 -22.21
CA THR A 917 -1.11 -36.20 -23.28
C THR A 917 0.26 -35.70 -22.79
N PRO A 918 1.23 -35.45 -23.70
CA PRO A 918 2.49 -34.80 -23.34
C PRO A 918 2.23 -33.49 -22.58
N ASP A 919 3.12 -33.17 -21.64
CA ASP A 919 3.09 -31.88 -20.94
C ASP A 919 3.41 -30.77 -21.96
N ASP A 920 2.51 -29.80 -22.09
CA ASP A 920 2.66 -28.67 -23.01
C ASP A 920 3.42 -27.49 -22.36
N GLY A 921 3.84 -27.66 -21.10
CA GLY A 921 4.57 -26.65 -20.33
C GLY A 921 3.69 -25.49 -19.87
N GLN A 922 2.37 -25.55 -20.06
CA GLN A 922 1.46 -24.54 -19.56
C GLN A 922 1.26 -24.70 -18.05
N GLY A 923 1.21 -23.57 -17.34
CA GLY A 923 0.91 -23.57 -15.93
C GLY A 923 -0.54 -23.98 -15.67
N VAL A 924 -0.79 -24.66 -14.55
CA VAL A 924 -2.13 -25.10 -14.14
C VAL A 924 -2.47 -24.45 -12.81
N THR A 925 -3.65 -23.86 -12.70
CA THR A 925 -4.21 -23.38 -11.43
C THR A 925 -5.46 -24.20 -11.11
N ILE A 926 -5.48 -24.83 -9.95
CA ILE A 926 -6.67 -25.50 -9.42
C ILE A 926 -7.26 -24.66 -8.29
N GLU A 927 -8.59 -24.59 -8.23
CA GLU A 927 -9.33 -23.82 -7.24
C GLU A 927 -10.22 -24.79 -6.46
N GLY A 928 -10.06 -24.85 -5.14
CA GLY A 928 -10.77 -25.84 -4.34
C GLY A 928 -10.28 -25.97 -2.90
N MET A 929 -11.06 -26.63 -2.05
CA MET A 929 -10.73 -26.78 -0.63
C MET A 929 -9.84 -28.00 -0.36
N PRO A 930 -8.83 -27.88 0.50
CA PRO A 930 -8.05 -29.04 0.93
C PRO A 930 -8.91 -29.95 1.83
N ILE A 931 -9.05 -31.20 1.44
CA ILE A 931 -9.84 -32.22 2.17
C ILE A 931 -8.95 -33.25 2.89
N GLY A 932 -7.65 -33.26 2.60
CA GLY A 932 -6.68 -34.14 3.23
C GLY A 932 -5.25 -33.62 3.06
N VAL A 933 -4.43 -33.80 4.09
CA VAL A 933 -2.98 -33.51 4.07
C VAL A 933 -2.26 -34.70 4.68
N PHE A 934 -1.29 -35.25 3.97
CA PHE A 934 -0.41 -36.31 4.47
C PHE A 934 1.02 -36.04 4.03
N GLU A 935 1.91 -35.77 4.99
CA GLU A 935 3.29 -35.33 4.72
C GLU A 935 3.32 -34.14 3.74
N ASP A 936 3.87 -34.32 2.54
CA ASP A 936 3.95 -33.30 1.49
C ASP A 936 2.81 -33.40 0.46
N GLU A 937 1.95 -34.43 0.55
CA GLU A 937 0.78 -34.57 -0.31
C GLU A 937 -0.45 -33.83 0.23
N LEU A 938 -1.12 -33.14 -0.68
CA LEU A 938 -2.30 -32.34 -0.45
C LEU A 938 -3.40 -32.80 -1.42
N THR A 939 -4.54 -33.23 -0.87
CA THR A 939 -5.73 -33.54 -1.68
C THR A 939 -6.70 -32.36 -1.64
N VAL A 940 -7.04 -31.85 -2.82
CA VAL A 940 -7.93 -30.69 -3.03
C VAL A 940 -9.20 -31.14 -3.73
N GLN A 941 -10.37 -30.81 -3.17
CA GLN A 941 -11.65 -30.97 -3.85
C GLN A 941 -11.96 -29.75 -4.71
N LEU A 942 -12.15 -29.94 -6.01
CA LEU A 942 -12.30 -28.87 -6.99
C LEU A 942 -13.62 -28.11 -6.85
N TRP A 943 -13.52 -26.78 -6.98
CA TRP A 943 -14.65 -25.85 -7.02
C TRP A 943 -14.91 -25.29 -8.42
N LYS A 944 -13.90 -25.36 -9.31
CA LYS A 944 -14.03 -25.07 -10.74
C LYS A 944 -13.45 -26.21 -11.56
N PRO A 945 -14.02 -26.49 -12.75
CA PRO A 945 -13.44 -27.46 -13.66
C PRO A 945 -12.04 -27.04 -14.09
N VAL A 946 -11.14 -28.02 -14.24
CA VAL A 946 -9.77 -27.80 -14.71
C VAL A 946 -9.36 -28.94 -15.63
N THR A 947 -8.65 -28.61 -16.71
CA THR A 947 -8.10 -29.60 -17.63
C THR A 947 -6.61 -29.76 -17.40
N ILE A 948 -6.16 -30.99 -17.14
CA ILE A 948 -4.76 -31.31 -16.86
C ILE A 948 -4.36 -32.48 -17.76
N ARG A 949 -3.36 -32.28 -18.60
CA ARG A 949 -2.82 -33.31 -19.53
C ARG A 949 -3.91 -34.06 -20.33
N GLY A 950 -4.86 -33.29 -20.87
CA GLY A 950 -5.95 -33.78 -21.73
C GLY A 950 -7.18 -34.30 -20.99
N PHE A 951 -7.18 -34.37 -19.66
CA PHE A 951 -8.32 -34.82 -18.85
C PHE A 951 -8.97 -33.65 -18.11
N THR A 952 -10.29 -33.54 -18.19
CA THR A 952 -11.06 -32.51 -17.49
C THR A 952 -11.61 -33.05 -16.19
N PHE A 953 -11.14 -32.47 -15.10
CA PHE A 953 -11.67 -32.67 -13.76
C PHE A 953 -12.79 -31.66 -13.52
N GLN A 954 -13.90 -32.13 -12.95
CA GLN A 954 -15.11 -31.34 -12.71
C GLN A 954 -15.19 -30.89 -11.25
N VAL A 955 -16.14 -30.00 -10.97
CA VAL A 955 -16.47 -29.60 -9.60
C VAL A 955 -16.79 -30.83 -8.76
N GLY A 956 -16.19 -30.95 -7.58
CA GLY A 956 -16.34 -32.08 -6.66
C GLY A 956 -15.29 -33.19 -6.82
N ASP A 957 -14.52 -33.22 -7.92
CA ASP A 957 -13.41 -34.15 -8.08
C ASP A 957 -12.28 -33.83 -7.10
N ASN A 958 -11.53 -34.86 -6.72
CA ASN A 958 -10.39 -34.74 -5.83
C ASN A 958 -9.08 -34.87 -6.61
N LEU A 959 -8.17 -33.93 -6.41
CA LEU A 959 -6.82 -33.94 -6.97
C LEU A 959 -5.79 -33.97 -5.85
N THR A 960 -4.91 -34.97 -5.87
CA THR A 960 -3.72 -35.00 -5.00
C THR A 960 -2.51 -34.40 -5.71
N LEU A 961 -1.78 -33.54 -5.00
CA LEU A 961 -0.57 -32.84 -5.46
C LEU A 961 0.45 -32.66 -4.33
N ASP A 962 1.71 -32.41 -4.68
CA ASP A 962 2.79 -32.05 -3.75
C ASP A 962 2.70 -30.55 -3.39
N LYS A 963 2.46 -30.27 -2.11
CA LYS A 963 2.29 -28.90 -1.58
C LYS A 963 3.56 -28.06 -1.69
N THR A 964 4.74 -28.68 -1.78
CA THR A 964 6.03 -27.98 -1.87
C THR A 964 6.34 -27.50 -3.29
N LYS A 965 5.61 -28.02 -4.28
CA LYS A 965 5.82 -27.75 -5.71
C LYS A 965 4.82 -26.75 -6.29
N VAL A 966 3.80 -26.39 -5.52
CA VAL A 966 2.77 -25.43 -5.92
C VAL A 966 2.84 -24.13 -5.12
N THR A 967 2.46 -23.03 -5.76
CA THR A 967 2.21 -21.78 -5.07
C THR A 967 0.76 -21.76 -4.62
N LYS A 968 0.53 -21.65 -3.32
CA LYS A 968 -0.81 -21.52 -2.75
C LYS A 968 -1.19 -20.06 -2.63
N THR A 969 -2.32 -19.68 -3.21
CA THR A 969 -3.09 -18.50 -2.82
C THR A 969 -4.08 -18.94 -1.75
N GLU A 970 -4.00 -18.31 -0.58
CA GLU A 970 -4.91 -18.59 0.54
C GLU A 970 -6.36 -18.31 0.16
N ALA A 971 -7.29 -19.03 0.80
CA ALA A 971 -8.71 -18.74 0.66
C ALA A 971 -9.01 -17.36 1.26
N GLU A 972 -9.98 -16.65 0.66
CA GLU A 972 -10.55 -15.49 1.32
C GLU A 972 -11.78 -15.93 2.12
N GLY A 973 -11.67 -15.77 3.43
CA GLY A 973 -12.66 -16.19 4.40
C GLY A 973 -12.48 -17.61 4.93
N GLY A 974 -13.10 -17.89 6.09
CA GLY A 974 -12.80 -19.01 6.96
C GLY A 974 -13.93 -20.02 7.07
N THR A 975 -13.58 -21.30 6.92
CA THR A 975 -14.43 -22.46 7.18
C THR A 975 -14.68 -22.68 8.68
N SER A 976 -15.94 -22.88 9.06
CA SER A 976 -16.29 -23.38 10.39
C SER A 976 -15.57 -24.70 10.70
N PRO A 977 -15.04 -24.91 11.92
CA PRO A 977 -14.46 -26.18 12.35
C PRO A 977 -15.41 -27.39 12.24
N GLY A 978 -16.72 -27.14 12.05
CA GLY A 978 -17.76 -28.17 12.03
C GLY A 978 -17.90 -28.95 10.72
N SER A 979 -17.18 -28.60 9.64
CA SER A 979 -17.30 -29.29 8.34
C SER A 979 -16.36 -30.47 8.14
N MET A 980 -15.48 -30.79 9.10
CA MET A 980 -14.70 -32.03 9.04
C MET A 980 -15.50 -33.22 9.59
N PRO A 981 -15.52 -34.39 8.90
CA PRO A 981 -16.17 -35.58 9.42
C PRO A 981 -15.56 -35.94 10.77
N ALA A 982 -16.41 -36.28 11.74
CA ALA A 982 -16.01 -36.71 13.07
C ALA A 982 -14.85 -37.73 12.99
N ILE A 983 -13.67 -37.32 13.47
CA ILE A 983 -12.53 -38.23 13.60
C ILE A 983 -12.97 -39.33 14.57
N LYS A 984 -13.00 -40.57 14.07
CA LYS A 984 -13.31 -41.79 14.82
C LYS A 984 -12.58 -41.75 16.17
N ARG A 985 -13.34 -41.84 17.27
CA ARG A 985 -12.82 -42.21 18.58
C ARG A 985 -11.81 -43.35 18.39
N ARG A 986 -10.56 -43.15 18.83
CA ARG A 986 -9.57 -44.24 18.97
C ARG A 986 -10.26 -45.41 19.68
N ARG A 987 -10.50 -46.51 18.95
CA ARG A 987 -10.82 -47.80 19.56
C ARG A 987 -9.64 -48.14 20.48
N ARG A 988 -9.84 -48.03 21.79
CA ARG A 988 -9.02 -48.79 22.75
C ARG A 988 -9.19 -50.26 22.36
N GLY A 989 -8.06 -50.93 22.12
CA GLY A 989 -8.02 -52.34 21.80
C GLY A 989 -8.77 -53.14 22.88
N VAL A 990 -9.92 -53.67 22.50
CA VAL A 990 -10.57 -54.76 23.22
C VAL A 990 -10.05 -56.03 22.58
N THR A 991 -9.09 -56.69 23.24
CA THR A 991 -8.83 -58.10 23.01
C THR A 991 -9.91 -58.90 23.73
N SER A 992 -10.64 -59.72 22.97
CA SER A 992 -11.67 -60.64 23.43
C SER A 992 -11.08 -61.75 24.33
N PRO A 993 -11.84 -62.30 25.29
CA PRO A 993 -11.32 -63.18 26.35
C PRO A 993 -11.27 -64.65 25.91
N ARG A 994 -10.29 -65.42 26.42
CA ARG A 994 -10.42 -66.87 26.63
C ARG A 994 -9.51 -67.36 27.76
N SER A 995 -10.17 -67.93 28.76
CA SER A 995 -9.75 -69.04 29.66
C SER A 995 -8.42 -68.97 30.42
N GLY A 996 -8.49 -69.05 31.75
CA GLY A 996 -7.38 -69.55 32.57
C GLY A 996 -7.34 -69.02 34.00
N THR A 997 -8.09 -69.69 34.87
CA THR A 997 -7.87 -69.95 36.32
C THR A 997 -6.64 -69.37 37.04
N ASP A 998 -6.91 -68.90 38.27
CA ASP A 998 -6.04 -68.86 39.46
C ASP A 998 -4.70 -68.11 39.40
N CYS A 999 -4.56 -67.05 40.21
CA CYS A 999 -3.87 -67.18 41.51
C CYS A 999 -3.84 -65.85 42.32
N HIS A 1000 -4.05 -66.04 43.61
CA HIS A 1000 -3.92 -65.17 44.78
C HIS A 1000 -2.82 -64.07 44.87
N ARG A 1001 -3.20 -63.02 45.63
CA ARG A 1001 -2.51 -62.37 46.80
C ARG A 1001 -1.80 -61.01 46.65
N ARG A 1002 -2.30 -60.11 47.52
CA ARG A 1002 -1.63 -59.21 48.51
C ARG A 1002 -1.10 -57.82 48.10
N CYS A 1003 -1.73 -56.83 48.75
CA CYS A 1003 -1.18 -55.54 49.17
C CYS A 1003 0.17 -55.66 49.91
N SER A 1004 1.06 -54.68 49.75
CA SER A 1004 1.40 -53.68 50.80
C SER A 1004 2.57 -52.76 50.41
N VAL A 1005 2.37 -51.45 50.61
CA VAL A 1005 3.25 -50.44 51.26
C VAL A 1005 4.77 -50.44 50.95
N LYS A 1006 5.28 -49.28 50.47
CA LYS A 1006 6.29 -48.43 51.14
C LYS A 1006 6.74 -47.27 50.23
N GLY A 1007 6.73 -46.05 50.78
CA GLY A 1007 7.28 -44.85 50.14
C GLY A 1007 8.78 -44.68 50.33
N ARG A 1008 9.37 -43.70 49.61
CA ARG A 1008 10.47 -42.83 50.06
C ARG A 1008 10.77 -41.73 49.02
N ARG A 1009 11.23 -40.60 49.56
CA ARG A 1009 11.59 -39.31 48.95
C ARG A 1009 12.75 -39.39 47.96
N CYS A 1010 12.81 -38.45 47.01
CA CYS A 1010 14.06 -37.90 46.46
C CYS A 1010 13.93 -36.39 46.13
N LYS A 1011 14.94 -35.62 46.55
CA LYS A 1011 15.23 -34.21 46.21
C LYS A 1011 15.89 -34.12 44.80
N PRO A 1012 15.95 -32.93 44.17
CA PRO A 1012 16.46 -32.73 42.81
C PRO A 1012 17.96 -32.34 42.78
N PRO A 1013 18.60 -32.39 41.61
CA PRO A 1013 19.75 -31.54 41.31
C PRO A 1013 19.55 -30.73 40.02
N GLY A 1014 20.16 -29.55 40.01
CA GLY A 1014 20.11 -28.60 38.90
C GLY A 1014 21.18 -28.81 37.82
N SER A 1015 21.17 -27.84 36.92
CA SER A 1015 22.04 -27.57 35.77
C SER A 1015 23.55 -27.54 36.13
N PRO A 1016 24.51 -27.65 35.17
CA PRO A 1016 24.76 -26.56 34.20
C PRO A 1016 25.36 -26.93 32.81
N ARG A 1017 25.29 -25.94 31.90
CA ARG A 1017 26.15 -25.64 30.72
C ARG A 1017 26.14 -26.58 29.50
N SER A 1018 25.54 -26.09 28.40
CA SER A 1018 26.22 -25.62 27.18
C SER A 1018 25.25 -24.79 26.35
#